data_AF-A0A8D8DGJ0-F1
#
_entry.id   AF-A0A8D8DGJ0-F1
#
_cell.length_a   1.000
_cell.length_b   1.000
_cell.length_c   1.000
_cell.angle_alpha   90.00
_cell.angle_beta   90.00
_cell.angle_gamma   90.00
#
_symmetry.space_group_name_H-M   'P 1'
#
loop_
_entity.id
_entity.type
_entity.pdbx_description
1 polymer ?
#
loop_
_entity_poly.entity_id
_entity_poly.type
_entity_poly.pdbx_seq_one_letter_code
_entity_poly.pdbx_strand_id
1 'polypeptide(L)'
;MALNTSGSKKETFRERQETELEVLLSIYESQVEDLRPPGGKWTEVRLKLTPQKGSAKEVYARCDLKVTCNKNYPKYPPKIELENTKGLSDQLVKELLGELQKQADERKGEVMIYELAGTVEAFLHQHNVPPKGSFYDEMLATKQQKELHLQNTKKAEEDQRRQVVQDELQKRKKELERVRRESKQSISEASPMHRNTSSSENSAGDGFYNFCTEHRRSETLFLRGGRRVLKGACLGHSQRGCIAYAGIDDQTGQLLYVTEWNVDLNDGKTPCGRLVDEVVADIEKQVACLATLKHKNLIAYEGVLCNVGKSRLDIYLVQDFILGTSLFTISGTLGWSAEGASKVAKGVLEALIYLHNNGVSHDNLSDSTVFMDNSGCIRVADFKLIPYIQEISSGQQGVRGDLPALGTLVESLFNAHSEMKDFIDRCKSERTISASDLLEHPFLRPTLFQVIPQKLNKPTRDHKPTDQPPTDRSHQSLIPAFMNTSLSTEKSRLQTEFEVMSFIGKGAYGDVLKVRNILDNRQYAIKRILLPARSKQFYKKMTREVELLSRLNHENVVRYYNSWVEAVSPGDEKYQGGESSCDWSLSAGSVVAGRRKVPTAAKVAKKTSEKNSDWVLDCMGIDTSSDEDDDDDDDDDEGDEGGKSEKS
;
A
#
# COMPACT_ATOMS: atom_id res chain seq x y z
N MET A 1 -8.20 -72.66 73.52
CA MET A 1 -8.21 -71.79 72.33
C MET A 1 -7.38 -72.45 71.26
N ALA A 2 -8.03 -73.01 70.24
CA ALA A 2 -7.39 -73.52 69.04
C ALA A 2 -7.17 -72.35 68.08
N LEU A 3 -5.95 -72.20 67.54
CA LEU A 3 -5.69 -71.38 66.37
C LEU A 3 -5.20 -72.30 65.25
N ASN A 4 -5.99 -72.27 64.19
CA ASN A 4 -6.00 -73.17 63.05
C ASN A 4 -4.99 -72.62 62.02
N THR A 5 -3.94 -73.38 61.72
CA THR A 5 -3.04 -73.10 60.60
C THR A 5 -3.72 -73.50 59.29
N SER A 6 -4.32 -72.54 58.59
CA SER A 6 -4.92 -72.75 57.26
C SER A 6 -3.81 -72.95 56.22
N GLY A 7 -3.77 -74.13 55.61
CA GLY A 7 -2.87 -74.46 54.51
C GLY A 7 -3.04 -73.52 53.31
N SER A 8 -1.91 -73.02 52.81
CA SER A 8 -1.79 -72.41 51.48
C SER A 8 -2.32 -73.41 50.44
N LYS A 9 -3.46 -73.12 49.81
CA LYS A 9 -3.86 -73.80 48.58
C LYS A 9 -2.79 -73.50 47.54
N LYS A 10 -2.08 -74.54 47.06
CA LYS A 10 -1.24 -74.41 45.88
C LYS A 10 -2.15 -74.04 44.72
N GLU A 11 -2.06 -72.80 44.29
CA GLU A 11 -2.70 -72.26 43.10
C GLU A 11 -2.48 -73.20 41.91
N THR A 12 -3.54 -73.49 41.18
CA THR A 12 -3.50 -74.40 40.04
C THR A 12 -2.86 -73.72 38.83
N PHE A 13 -2.24 -74.51 37.94
CA PHE A 13 -1.69 -73.95 36.69
C PHE A 13 -2.73 -73.23 35.83
N ARG A 14 -4.00 -73.62 35.97
CA ARG A 14 -5.12 -72.99 35.28
C ARG A 14 -5.42 -71.60 35.82
N GLU A 15 -5.48 -71.45 37.14
CA GLU A 15 -5.67 -70.14 37.79
C GLU A 15 -4.56 -69.17 37.37
N ARG A 16 -3.30 -69.64 37.34
CA ARG A 16 -2.16 -68.82 36.88
C ARG A 16 -2.26 -68.37 35.42
N GLN A 17 -2.73 -69.23 34.52
CA GLN A 17 -2.93 -68.88 33.11
C GLN A 17 -4.06 -67.86 32.93
N GLU A 18 -5.15 -68.02 33.69
CA GLU A 18 -6.29 -67.09 33.67
C GLU A 18 -5.86 -65.71 34.21
N THR A 19 -5.08 -65.67 35.30
CA THR A 19 -4.48 -64.44 35.83
C THR A 19 -3.50 -63.79 34.86
N GLU A 20 -2.64 -64.56 34.18
CA GLU A 20 -1.72 -64.03 33.16
C GLU A 20 -2.47 -63.33 32.02
N LEU A 21 -3.58 -63.91 31.55
CA LEU A 21 -4.40 -63.30 30.50
C LEU A 21 -5.10 -62.01 30.98
N GLU A 22 -5.64 -61.99 32.21
CA GLU A 22 -6.23 -60.79 32.80
C GLU A 22 -5.21 -59.65 32.94
N VAL A 23 -3.98 -59.97 33.34
CA VAL A 23 -2.88 -59.00 33.41
C VAL A 23 -2.56 -58.45 32.02
N LEU A 24 -2.46 -59.31 31.00
CA LEU A 24 -2.21 -58.87 29.64
C LEU A 24 -3.33 -57.97 29.11
N LEU A 25 -4.59 -58.34 29.33
CA LEU A 25 -5.75 -57.52 28.95
C LEU A 25 -5.78 -56.17 29.68
N SER A 26 -5.31 -56.12 30.94
CA SER A 26 -5.26 -54.89 31.72
C SER A 26 -4.14 -53.94 31.28
N ILE A 27 -3.00 -54.47 30.86
CA ILE A 27 -1.81 -53.66 30.51
C ILE A 27 -1.85 -53.21 29.04
N TYR A 28 -2.25 -54.10 28.15
CA TYR A 28 -2.20 -53.87 26.71
C TYR A 28 -3.56 -53.50 26.13
N GLU A 29 -4.66 -53.66 26.90
CA GLU A 29 -6.03 -53.30 26.54
C GLU A 29 -6.39 -53.69 25.10
N SER A 30 -6.51 -52.70 24.21
CA SER A 30 -6.89 -52.83 22.80
C SER A 30 -5.80 -53.43 21.89
N GLN A 31 -4.61 -53.74 22.41
CA GLN A 31 -3.50 -54.34 21.66
C GLN A 31 -3.44 -55.87 21.79
N VAL A 32 -4.31 -56.48 22.60
CA VAL A 32 -4.42 -57.94 22.74
C VAL A 32 -5.55 -58.47 21.86
N GLU A 33 -5.22 -59.35 20.93
CA GLU A 33 -6.19 -60.16 20.19
C GLU A 33 -6.26 -61.55 20.81
N ASP A 34 -7.41 -61.84 21.42
CA ASP A 34 -7.73 -63.16 21.94
C ASP A 34 -8.24 -64.05 20.79
N LEU A 35 -7.43 -65.02 20.39
CA LEU A 35 -7.71 -65.92 19.27
C LEU A 35 -8.27 -67.28 19.73
N ARG A 36 -8.73 -67.39 20.99
CA ARG A 36 -9.34 -68.62 21.51
C ARG A 36 -10.60 -69.00 20.72
N PRO A 37 -10.80 -70.29 20.35
CA PRO A 37 -12.06 -70.74 19.79
C PRO A 37 -13.20 -70.63 20.83
N PRO A 38 -14.43 -70.28 20.41
CA PRO A 38 -15.55 -70.06 21.34
C PRO A 38 -15.85 -71.34 22.15
N GLY A 39 -15.63 -71.28 23.46
CA GLY A 39 -15.78 -72.41 24.40
C GLY A 39 -14.53 -73.30 24.57
N GLY A 40 -13.39 -72.95 23.98
CA GLY A 40 -12.16 -73.72 24.01
C GLY A 40 -11.18 -73.37 25.15
N LYS A 41 -10.31 -74.33 25.49
CA LYS A 41 -9.20 -74.15 26.43
C LYS A 41 -8.17 -73.15 25.88
N TRP A 42 -7.42 -72.51 26.78
CA TRP A 42 -6.36 -71.54 26.48
C TRP A 42 -5.41 -72.07 25.39
N THR A 43 -5.33 -71.36 24.26
CA THR A 43 -4.73 -71.88 23.02
C THR A 43 -3.92 -70.86 22.24
N GLU A 44 -4.36 -69.60 22.12
CA GLU A 44 -3.64 -68.63 21.26
C GLU A 44 -3.94 -67.16 21.62
N VAL A 45 -2.89 -66.34 21.70
CA VAL A 45 -2.97 -64.90 21.96
C VAL A 45 -2.02 -64.17 21.01
N ARG A 46 -2.45 -63.04 20.44
CA ARG A 46 -1.60 -62.13 19.68
C ARG A 46 -1.53 -60.76 20.37
N LEU A 47 -0.31 -60.25 20.54
CA LEU A 47 -0.02 -58.96 21.14
C LEU A 47 0.60 -58.03 20.10
N LYS A 48 -0.03 -56.88 19.83
CA LYS A 48 0.52 -55.84 18.94
C LYS A 48 1.45 -54.94 19.73
N LEU A 49 2.76 -55.07 19.51
CA LEU A 49 3.78 -54.41 20.33
C LEU A 49 4.48 -53.27 19.58
N THR A 50 4.72 -52.20 20.32
CA THR A 50 5.43 -50.99 19.87
C THR A 50 6.61 -50.72 20.82
N PRO A 51 7.60 -49.91 20.43
CA PRO A 51 8.64 -49.43 21.33
C PRO A 51 8.05 -48.89 22.63
N GLN A 52 8.70 -49.18 23.76
CA GLN A 52 8.23 -48.84 25.11
C GLN A 52 7.67 -47.41 25.19
N LYS A 53 6.39 -47.29 25.61
CA LYS A 53 5.65 -46.01 25.66
C LYS A 53 6.30 -45.07 26.69
N GLY A 54 6.93 -43.99 26.21
CA GLY A 54 7.49 -42.93 27.05
C GLY A 54 8.72 -42.20 26.50
N SER A 55 9.41 -42.76 25.50
CA SER A 55 10.76 -42.27 25.14
C SER A 55 10.92 -41.77 23.69
N ALA A 56 10.06 -42.16 22.75
CA ALA A 56 10.17 -41.76 21.34
C ALA A 56 8.90 -41.02 20.88
N LYS A 57 9.07 -39.83 20.28
CA LYS A 57 7.96 -39.06 19.67
C LYS A 57 7.35 -39.76 18.46
N GLU A 58 8.08 -40.69 17.83
CA GLU A 58 7.69 -41.36 16.58
C GLU A 58 8.06 -42.85 16.62
N VAL A 59 7.18 -43.71 16.07
CA VAL A 59 7.30 -45.18 16.05
C VAL A 59 7.64 -45.63 14.64
N TYR A 60 8.86 -46.12 14.42
CA TYR A 60 9.38 -46.62 13.14
C TYR A 60 9.46 -48.16 13.09
N ALA A 61 9.54 -48.81 14.25
CA ALA A 61 9.54 -50.27 14.39
C ALA A 61 8.28 -50.79 15.11
N ARG A 62 7.72 -51.93 14.68
CA ARG A 62 6.59 -52.61 15.35
C ARG A 62 6.62 -54.12 15.07
N CYS A 63 6.04 -54.90 15.96
CA CYS A 63 5.96 -56.36 15.82
C CYS A 63 4.71 -56.91 16.52
N ASP A 64 4.07 -57.91 15.92
CA ASP A 64 3.01 -58.67 16.57
C ASP A 64 3.59 -59.97 17.14
N LEU A 65 3.52 -60.13 18.47
CA LEU A 65 3.95 -61.33 19.17
C LEU A 65 2.76 -62.30 19.26
N LYS A 66 2.85 -63.41 18.54
CA LYS A 66 1.85 -64.47 18.56
C LYS A 66 2.36 -65.65 19.37
N VAL A 67 1.57 -66.02 20.38
CA VAL A 67 1.92 -67.08 21.33
C VAL A 67 0.84 -68.15 21.28
N THR A 68 1.24 -69.38 20.93
CA THR A 68 0.35 -70.56 20.92
C THR A 68 0.72 -71.47 22.08
N CYS A 69 -0.19 -71.61 23.03
CA CYS A 69 0.06 -72.33 24.26
C CYS A 69 -0.39 -73.79 24.14
N ASN A 70 0.52 -74.72 24.44
CA ASN A 70 0.18 -76.14 24.46
C ASN A 70 -0.53 -76.52 25.79
N LYS A 71 -1.16 -77.70 25.83
CA LYS A 71 -1.91 -78.21 27.01
C LYS A 71 -1.07 -78.34 28.30
N ASN A 72 0.26 -78.28 28.17
CA ASN A 72 1.19 -78.47 29.26
C ASN A 72 1.93 -77.17 29.64
N TYR A 73 1.58 -76.01 29.07
CA TYR A 73 2.07 -74.74 29.58
C TYR A 73 1.58 -74.52 31.02
N PRO A 74 2.35 -73.88 31.93
CA PRO A 74 3.69 -73.32 31.74
C PRO A 74 4.84 -74.34 31.87
N LYS A 75 4.54 -75.63 32.07
CA LYS A 75 5.56 -76.68 32.27
C LYS A 75 6.46 -76.85 31.04
N TYR A 76 5.94 -76.54 29.85
CA TYR A 76 6.70 -76.46 28.61
C TYR A 76 6.47 -75.09 27.96
N PRO A 77 7.46 -74.57 27.22
CA PRO A 77 7.37 -73.26 26.60
C PRO A 77 6.26 -73.26 25.53
N PRO A 78 5.61 -72.11 25.30
CA PRO A 78 4.65 -71.95 24.22
C PRO A 78 5.37 -71.86 22.87
N LYS A 79 4.64 -72.05 21.78
CA LYS A 79 5.14 -71.75 20.43
C LYS A 79 5.10 -70.23 20.23
N ILE A 80 6.22 -69.65 19.82
CA ILE A 80 6.39 -68.20 19.64
C ILE A 80 6.57 -67.90 18.14
N GLU A 81 5.76 -66.98 17.62
CA GLU A 81 5.83 -66.49 16.25
C GLU A 81 5.83 -64.95 16.27
N LEU A 82 6.65 -64.33 15.42
CA LEU A 82 6.68 -62.89 15.21
C LEU A 82 6.02 -62.58 13.87
N GLU A 83 4.91 -61.86 13.89
CA GLU A 83 4.11 -61.48 12.71
C GLU A 83 4.16 -59.95 12.51
N ASN A 84 3.81 -59.48 11.30
CA ASN A 84 3.64 -58.05 10.97
C ASN A 84 4.81 -57.13 11.35
N THR A 85 6.05 -57.64 11.32
CA THR A 85 7.25 -56.87 11.61
C THR A 85 7.43 -55.73 10.61
N LYS A 86 7.55 -54.50 11.10
CA LYS A 86 7.99 -53.34 10.31
C LYS A 86 9.12 -52.64 11.03
N GLY A 87 10.08 -52.09 10.27
CA GLY A 87 11.24 -51.38 10.82
C GLY A 87 12.35 -52.27 11.39
N LEU A 88 12.20 -53.60 11.33
CA LEU A 88 13.23 -54.58 11.68
C LEU A 88 13.68 -55.33 10.42
N SER A 89 14.97 -55.62 10.30
CA SER A 89 15.49 -56.50 9.25
C SER A 89 15.23 -57.97 9.58
N ASP A 90 15.19 -58.85 8.57
CA ASP A 90 14.99 -60.30 8.77
C ASP A 90 16.03 -60.93 9.72
N GLN A 91 17.24 -60.38 9.76
CA GLN A 91 18.29 -60.82 10.66
C GLN A 91 17.96 -60.47 12.12
N LEU A 92 17.48 -59.25 12.37
CA LEU A 92 17.05 -58.80 13.70
C LEU A 92 15.80 -59.54 14.17
N VAL A 93 14.89 -59.87 13.25
CA VAL A 93 13.71 -60.70 13.57
C VAL A 93 14.12 -62.11 14.01
N LYS A 94 15.11 -62.71 13.34
CA LYS A 94 15.66 -64.02 13.75
C LYS A 94 16.38 -63.96 15.10
N GLU A 95 17.13 -62.89 15.34
CA GLU A 95 17.81 -62.64 16.62
C GLU A 95 16.81 -62.52 17.77
N LEU A 96 15.78 -61.68 17.60
CA LEU A 96 14.70 -61.51 18.58
C LEU A 96 13.96 -62.82 18.85
N LEU A 97 13.62 -63.58 17.79
CA LEU A 97 12.96 -64.87 17.95
C LEU A 97 13.82 -65.87 18.74
N GLY A 98 15.14 -65.88 18.50
CA GLY A 98 16.09 -66.70 19.25
C GLY A 98 16.17 -66.34 20.73
N GLU A 99 16.20 -65.04 21.04
CA GLU A 99 16.21 -64.54 22.43
C GLU A 99 14.91 -64.91 23.16
N LEU A 100 13.75 -64.75 22.51
CA LEU A 100 12.46 -65.13 23.08
C LEU A 100 12.34 -66.64 23.34
N GLN A 101 12.85 -67.48 22.43
CA GLN A 101 12.85 -68.93 22.61
C GLN A 101 13.75 -69.34 23.79
N LYS A 102 14.92 -68.73 23.91
CA LYS A 102 15.83 -68.96 25.04
C LYS A 102 15.20 -68.51 26.37
N GLN A 103 14.60 -67.33 26.41
CA GLN A 103 13.91 -66.82 27.60
C GLN A 103 12.73 -67.71 28.01
N ALA A 104 11.98 -68.24 27.03
CA ALA A 104 10.89 -69.18 27.28
C ALA A 104 11.40 -70.52 27.81
N ASP A 105 12.57 -70.98 27.35
CA ASP A 105 13.19 -72.20 27.83
C ASP A 105 13.71 -72.08 29.27
N GLU A 106 14.23 -70.91 29.65
CA GLU A 106 14.71 -70.62 31.01
C GLU A 106 13.58 -70.50 32.04
N ARG A 107 12.39 -70.05 31.61
CA ARG A 107 11.22 -69.83 32.48
C ARG A 107 10.22 -70.98 32.53
N LYS A 108 10.63 -72.20 32.16
CA LYS A 108 9.77 -73.40 32.25
C LYS A 108 9.27 -73.60 33.68
N GLY A 109 7.96 -73.76 33.81
CA GLY A 109 7.27 -73.92 35.09
C GLY A 109 6.55 -72.67 35.57
N GLU A 110 6.81 -71.51 34.96
CA GLU A 110 6.17 -70.23 35.27
C GLU A 110 5.50 -69.59 34.05
N VAL A 111 4.50 -68.74 34.31
CA VAL A 111 3.83 -67.93 33.29
C VAL A 111 4.81 -66.86 32.77
N MET A 112 4.91 -66.66 31.45
CA MET A 112 6.03 -65.95 30.82
C MET A 112 5.64 -65.00 29.67
N ILE A 113 4.38 -64.95 29.23
CA ILE A 113 3.93 -64.13 28.09
C ILE A 113 4.16 -62.64 28.33
N TYR A 114 3.90 -62.16 29.55
CA TYR A 114 4.13 -60.76 29.91
C TYR A 114 5.62 -60.37 29.76
N GLU A 115 6.51 -61.24 30.21
CA GLU A 115 7.96 -61.03 30.18
C GLU A 115 8.50 -61.09 28.74
N LEU A 116 7.96 -62.00 27.92
CA LEU A 116 8.25 -62.08 26.49
C LEU A 116 7.82 -60.78 25.79
N ALA A 117 6.63 -60.25 26.12
CA ALA A 117 6.15 -58.98 25.56
C ALA A 117 7.07 -57.80 25.93
N GLY A 118 7.50 -57.70 27.20
CA GLY A 118 8.44 -56.66 27.64
C GLY A 118 9.80 -56.75 26.92
N THR A 119 10.26 -57.97 26.65
CA THR A 119 11.51 -58.20 25.90
C THR A 119 11.39 -57.72 24.45
N VAL A 120 10.25 -57.95 23.80
CA VAL A 120 9.96 -57.41 22.46
C VAL A 120 9.89 -55.88 22.48
N GLU A 121 9.22 -55.26 23.45
CA GLU A 121 9.13 -53.80 23.54
C GLU A 121 10.49 -53.13 23.74
N ALA A 122 11.37 -53.73 24.57
CA ALA A 122 12.73 -53.26 24.79
C ALA A 122 13.59 -53.40 23.53
N PHE A 123 13.48 -54.52 22.82
CA PHE A 123 14.19 -54.74 21.56
C PHE A 123 13.72 -53.75 20.48
N LEU A 124 12.40 -53.53 20.37
CA LEU A 124 11.84 -52.53 19.46
C LEU A 124 12.32 -51.13 19.79
N HIS A 125 12.47 -50.78 21.07
CA HIS A 125 13.02 -49.49 21.50
C HIS A 125 14.47 -49.28 21.04
N GLN A 126 15.32 -50.30 21.22
CA GLN A 126 16.73 -50.22 20.84
C GLN A 126 16.94 -50.11 19.32
N HIS A 127 16.06 -50.74 18.53
CA HIS A 127 16.16 -50.81 17.07
C HIS A 127 15.19 -49.87 16.32
N ASN A 128 14.56 -48.91 17.02
CA ASN A 128 13.65 -47.92 16.44
C ASN A 128 14.40 -46.83 15.66
N VAL A 129 14.99 -47.19 14.52
CA VAL A 129 15.77 -46.27 13.67
C VAL A 129 14.89 -45.73 12.53
N PRO A 130 14.85 -44.42 12.27
CA PRO A 130 14.14 -43.88 11.11
C PRO A 130 14.76 -44.45 9.82
N PRO A 131 13.94 -44.79 8.81
CA PRO A 131 14.44 -45.39 7.58
C PRO A 131 15.45 -44.46 6.90
N LYS A 132 16.68 -44.96 6.66
CA LYS A 132 17.72 -44.22 5.93
C LYS A 132 17.33 -44.12 4.46
N GLY A 133 17.21 -42.89 3.95
CA GLY A 133 17.03 -42.60 2.52
C GLY A 133 15.58 -42.62 2.06
N SER A 134 14.74 -41.76 2.65
CA SER A 134 13.41 -41.47 2.11
C SER A 134 13.37 -40.02 1.63
N PHE A 135 12.63 -39.80 0.55
CA PHE A 135 12.20 -38.54 -0.10
C PHE A 135 12.03 -37.31 0.83
N TYR A 136 11.83 -37.52 2.13
CA TYR A 136 11.78 -36.51 3.17
C TYR A 136 13.10 -35.75 3.38
N ASP A 137 14.26 -36.42 3.40
CA ASP A 137 15.57 -35.74 3.56
C ASP A 137 15.88 -34.86 2.34
N GLU A 138 15.55 -35.34 1.14
CA GLU A 138 15.69 -34.59 -0.11
C GLU A 138 14.70 -33.43 -0.20
N MET A 139 13.46 -33.63 0.23
CA MET A 139 12.45 -32.57 0.30
C MET A 139 12.81 -31.50 1.33
N LEU A 140 13.36 -31.88 2.48
CA LEU A 140 13.85 -30.93 3.49
C LEU A 140 15.03 -30.11 2.98
N ALA A 141 16.01 -30.75 2.32
CA ALA A 141 17.13 -30.05 1.70
C ALA A 141 16.66 -29.11 0.58
N THR A 142 15.74 -29.57 -0.27
CA THR A 142 15.15 -28.77 -1.36
C THR A 142 14.32 -27.60 -0.80
N LYS A 143 13.60 -27.82 0.30
CA LYS A 143 12.82 -26.77 0.98
C LYS A 143 13.73 -25.73 1.60
N GLN A 144 14.80 -26.15 2.28
CA GLN A 144 15.80 -25.23 2.84
C GLN A 144 16.53 -24.44 1.75
N GLN A 145 16.88 -25.07 0.61
CA GLN A 145 17.49 -24.38 -0.52
C GLN A 145 16.54 -23.35 -1.15
N LYS A 146 15.26 -23.69 -1.34
CA LYS A 146 14.25 -22.75 -1.83
C LYS A 146 14.03 -21.58 -0.87
N GLU A 147 14.03 -21.84 0.43
CA GLU A 147 13.85 -20.80 1.45
C GLU A 147 15.06 -19.87 1.52
N LEU A 148 16.28 -20.40 1.42
CA LEU A 148 17.50 -19.62 1.33
C LEU A 148 17.54 -18.78 0.04
N HIS A 149 17.15 -19.37 -1.10
CA HIS A 149 17.09 -18.64 -2.35
C HIS A 149 16.07 -17.49 -2.30
N LEU A 150 14.89 -17.73 -1.71
CA LEU A 150 13.86 -16.71 -1.52
C LEU A 150 14.30 -15.61 -0.55
N GLN A 151 15.04 -15.93 0.51
CA GLN A 151 15.63 -14.91 1.39
C GLN A 151 16.68 -14.09 0.68
N ASN A 152 17.55 -14.73 -0.11
CA ASN A 152 18.59 -14.04 -0.86
C ASN A 152 18.01 -13.14 -1.96
N THR A 153 16.97 -13.56 -2.68
CA THR A 153 16.29 -12.71 -3.67
C THR A 153 15.59 -11.53 -3.02
N LYS A 154 14.87 -11.73 -1.91
CA LYS A 154 14.26 -10.64 -1.13
C LYS A 154 15.31 -9.64 -0.63
N LYS A 155 16.44 -10.14 -0.12
CA LYS A 155 17.55 -9.29 0.35
C LYS A 155 18.17 -8.51 -0.81
N ALA A 156 18.40 -9.14 -1.96
CA ALA A 156 18.91 -8.48 -3.15
C ALA A 156 17.95 -7.42 -3.72
N GLU A 157 16.64 -7.69 -3.72
CA GLU A 157 15.62 -6.70 -4.09
C GLU A 157 15.58 -5.53 -3.10
N GLU A 158 15.72 -5.80 -1.80
CA GLU A 158 15.78 -4.75 -0.78
C GLU A 158 17.05 -3.89 -0.91
N ASP A 159 18.20 -4.51 -1.18
CA ASP A 159 19.48 -3.83 -1.42
C ASP A 159 19.41 -2.98 -2.70
N GLN A 160 18.82 -3.49 -3.78
CA GLN A 160 18.57 -2.70 -5.00
C GLN A 160 17.65 -1.51 -4.73
N ARG A 161 16.56 -1.69 -3.96
CA ARG A 161 15.68 -0.60 -3.57
C ARG A 161 16.41 0.45 -2.73
N ARG A 162 17.23 0.02 -1.77
CA ARG A 162 18.07 0.92 -0.95
C ARG A 162 19.05 1.70 -1.82
N GLN A 163 19.65 1.06 -2.83
CA GLN A 163 20.59 1.70 -3.74
C GLN A 163 19.92 2.76 -4.62
N VAL A 164 18.75 2.46 -5.21
CA VAL A 164 17.96 3.44 -5.99
C VAL A 164 17.58 4.64 -5.13
N VAL A 165 17.16 4.42 -3.88
CA VAL A 165 16.83 5.50 -2.94
C VAL A 165 18.07 6.33 -2.60
N GLN A 166 19.23 5.69 -2.38
CA GLN A 166 20.48 6.41 -2.11
C GLN A 166 20.97 7.23 -3.31
N ASP A 167 20.87 6.69 -4.52
CA ASP A 167 21.26 7.40 -5.76
C ASP A 167 20.34 8.61 -6.00
N GLU A 168 19.04 8.46 -5.77
CA GLU A 168 18.07 9.56 -5.88
C GLU A 168 18.30 10.64 -4.82
N LEU A 169 18.64 10.25 -3.58
CA LEU A 169 19.04 11.18 -2.52
C LEU A 169 20.32 11.93 -2.86
N GLN A 170 21.33 11.25 -3.42
CA GLN A 170 22.56 11.90 -3.87
C GLN A 170 22.31 12.88 -5.02
N LYS A 171 21.44 12.50 -5.97
CA LYS A 171 21.06 13.37 -7.09
C LYS A 171 20.34 14.63 -6.60
N ARG A 172 19.38 14.48 -5.68
CA ARG A 172 18.71 15.63 -5.03
C ARG A 172 19.68 16.51 -4.25
N LYS A 173 20.64 15.91 -3.53
CA LYS A 173 21.66 16.66 -2.78
C LYS A 173 22.56 17.50 -3.71
N LYS A 174 23.03 16.91 -4.82
CA LYS A 174 23.82 17.62 -5.83
C LYS A 174 23.03 18.77 -6.47
N GLU A 175 21.76 18.54 -6.77
CA GLU A 175 20.89 19.58 -7.35
C GLU A 175 20.62 20.72 -6.36
N LEU A 176 20.41 20.39 -5.08
CA LEU A 176 20.24 21.40 -4.03
C LEU A 176 21.52 22.24 -3.83
N GLU A 177 22.70 21.62 -3.92
CA GLU A 177 23.97 22.34 -3.87
C GLU A 177 24.19 23.23 -5.10
N ARG A 178 23.78 22.78 -6.29
CA ARG A 178 23.79 23.57 -7.52
C ARG A 178 22.91 24.82 -7.38
N VAL A 179 21.66 24.65 -6.97
CA VAL A 179 20.72 25.76 -6.71
C VAL A 179 21.26 26.69 -5.62
N ARG A 180 21.93 26.17 -4.59
CA ARG A 180 22.54 26.98 -3.53
C ARG A 180 23.76 27.76 -4.03
N ARG A 181 24.55 27.24 -4.97
CA ARG A 181 25.63 27.99 -5.63
C ARG A 181 25.07 29.07 -6.55
N GLU A 182 24.07 28.75 -7.35
CA GLU A 182 23.38 29.69 -8.22
C GLU A 182 22.72 30.83 -7.40
N SER A 183 22.09 30.50 -6.27
CA SER A 183 21.53 31.49 -5.33
C SER A 183 22.59 32.34 -4.63
N LYS A 184 23.79 31.81 -4.38
CA LYS A 184 24.90 32.60 -3.81
C LYS A 184 25.52 33.55 -4.84
N GLN A 185 25.51 33.18 -6.11
CA GLN A 185 25.96 34.06 -7.20
C GLN A 185 24.96 35.20 -7.45
N SER A 186 23.65 34.93 -7.40
CA SER A 186 22.62 35.96 -7.55
C SER A 186 22.50 36.93 -6.36
N ILE A 187 22.96 36.55 -5.16
CA ILE A 187 23.01 37.44 -3.98
C ILE A 187 24.22 38.40 -4.00
N SER A 188 25.24 38.16 -4.83
CA SER A 188 26.44 39.00 -4.89
C SER A 188 26.32 40.26 -5.77
N GLU A 189 25.22 40.41 -6.53
CA GLU A 189 25.02 41.53 -7.47
C GLU A 189 24.00 42.59 -7.02
N ALA A 190 23.39 42.45 -5.83
CA ALA A 190 22.47 43.46 -5.31
C ALA A 190 23.02 44.12 -4.04
N SER A 191 23.66 45.29 -4.21
CA SER A 191 23.95 46.24 -3.12
C SER A 191 22.71 47.08 -2.74
N PRO A 192 22.69 47.72 -1.55
CA PRO A 192 21.50 47.80 -0.70
C PRO A 192 20.82 49.18 -0.72
N MET A 193 19.49 49.20 -0.89
CA MET A 193 18.57 50.31 -0.63
C MET A 193 17.16 49.70 -0.49
N HIS A 194 16.23 50.04 0.40
CA HIS A 194 16.03 51.13 1.35
C HIS A 194 15.13 50.60 2.49
N ARG A 195 15.30 51.17 3.68
CA ARG A 195 14.46 50.97 4.87
C ARG A 195 13.27 51.93 4.82
N ASN A 196 12.03 51.45 5.05
CA ASN A 196 10.99 52.03 5.94
C ASN A 196 9.52 51.82 5.48
N THR A 197 8.69 51.53 6.50
CA THR A 197 7.29 51.95 6.77
C THR A 197 6.09 51.30 6.06
N SER A 198 5.43 50.42 6.83
CA SER A 198 4.01 50.40 7.26
C SER A 198 2.82 50.47 6.28
N SER A 199 2.00 49.41 6.41
CA SER A 199 0.53 49.34 6.48
C SER A 199 -0.35 49.53 5.22
N SER A 200 -1.41 48.71 5.25
CA SER A 200 -2.70 48.72 4.54
C SER A 200 -2.80 48.14 3.12
N GLU A 201 -3.45 46.97 3.12
CA GLU A 201 -4.64 46.61 2.32
C GLU A 201 -4.51 46.30 0.82
N ASN A 202 -5.02 45.09 0.52
CA ASN A 202 -5.70 44.66 -0.71
C ASN A 202 -4.98 44.84 -2.05
N SER A 203 -4.50 43.72 -2.58
CA SER A 203 -4.68 43.40 -4.00
C SER A 203 -4.74 41.88 -4.18
N ALA A 204 -5.89 41.44 -4.68
CA ALA A 204 -6.06 40.13 -5.28
C ALA A 204 -5.27 40.07 -6.60
N GLY A 205 -4.66 38.92 -6.88
CA GLY A 205 -4.05 38.59 -8.16
C GLY A 205 -2.53 38.72 -8.17
N ASP A 206 -1.81 37.64 -7.87
CA ASP A 206 -1.08 36.92 -8.92
C ASP A 206 -0.61 35.56 -8.36
N GLY A 207 -0.78 34.52 -9.16
CA GLY A 207 -0.58 33.13 -8.79
C GLY A 207 0.86 32.69 -8.97
N PHE A 208 1.72 33.01 -8.00
CA PHE A 208 2.98 32.29 -7.77
C PHE A 208 3.21 32.18 -6.27
N TYR A 209 3.61 31.00 -5.79
CA TYR A 209 3.89 30.73 -4.37
C TYR A 209 4.84 31.78 -3.77
N ASN A 210 4.28 32.82 -3.15
CA ASN A 210 5.04 33.78 -2.36
C ASN A 210 5.51 33.06 -1.10
N PHE A 211 6.70 32.46 -1.18
CA PHE A 211 7.37 31.88 -0.03
C PHE A 211 7.57 32.96 1.02
N CYS A 212 6.84 32.84 2.14
CA CYS A 212 6.97 33.74 3.29
C CYS A 212 8.47 33.96 3.60
N THR A 213 8.91 35.21 3.50
CA THR A 213 10.31 35.60 3.72
C THR A 213 10.62 35.81 5.20
N GLU A 214 9.59 36.03 6.01
CA GLU A 214 9.69 36.29 7.44
C GLU A 214 9.84 35.00 8.27
N HIS A 215 9.18 33.92 7.87
CA HIS A 215 9.07 32.68 8.66
C HIS A 215 9.79 31.48 7.99
N ARG A 216 11.10 31.60 7.76
CA ARG A 216 11.93 30.56 7.10
C ARG A 216 12.80 29.72 8.02
N ARG A 217 12.88 30.06 9.31
CA ARG A 217 13.75 29.36 10.26
C ARG A 217 13.05 28.12 10.79
N SER A 218 13.73 26.99 10.67
CA SER A 218 13.31 25.78 11.36
C SER A 218 13.60 25.92 12.86
N GLU A 219 12.65 25.49 13.67
CA GLU A 219 12.72 25.55 15.13
C GLU A 219 12.27 24.20 15.71
N THR A 220 12.85 23.79 16.83
CA THR A 220 12.41 22.59 17.52
C THR A 220 11.43 22.97 18.63
N LEU A 221 10.20 22.49 18.52
CA LEU A 221 9.16 22.62 19.52
C LEU A 221 9.27 21.44 20.50
N PHE A 222 9.27 21.74 21.79
CA PHE A 222 9.34 20.75 22.87
C PHE A 222 7.97 20.59 23.51
N LEU A 223 7.20 19.60 23.04
CA LEU A 223 5.86 19.31 23.56
C LEU A 223 5.96 18.59 24.92
N ARG A 224 4.86 18.62 25.68
CA ARG A 224 4.75 17.83 26.92
C ARG A 224 4.98 16.34 26.64
N GLY A 225 5.57 15.65 27.62
CA GLY A 225 5.95 14.23 27.48
C GLY A 225 7.29 14.00 26.76
N GLY A 226 8.07 15.06 26.49
CA GLY A 226 9.40 14.94 25.88
C GLY A 226 9.39 14.74 24.36
N ARG A 227 8.22 14.85 23.73
CA ARG A 227 8.06 14.78 22.27
C ARG A 227 8.65 16.02 21.63
N ARG A 228 9.48 15.85 20.60
CA ARG A 228 10.14 16.94 19.87
C ARG A 228 9.59 17.01 18.45
N VAL A 229 9.17 18.20 18.04
CA VAL A 229 8.66 18.46 16.69
C VAL A 229 9.51 19.52 16.03
N LEU A 230 10.10 19.17 14.89
CA LEU A 230 10.83 20.11 14.05
C LEU A 230 9.83 20.90 13.20
N LYS A 231 9.57 22.15 13.58
CA LYS A 231 8.80 23.13 12.81
C LYS A 231 9.60 23.55 11.59
N GLY A 232 9.02 23.40 10.41
CA GLY A 232 9.60 23.70 9.11
C GLY A 232 9.20 25.07 8.57
N ALA A 233 9.16 25.19 7.24
CA ALA A 233 8.78 26.43 6.57
C ALA A 233 7.28 26.73 6.71
N CYS A 234 6.96 28.02 6.71
CA CYS A 234 5.58 28.52 6.68
C CYS A 234 4.86 28.05 5.40
N LEU A 235 3.71 27.40 5.60
CA LEU A 235 2.78 26.97 4.55
C LEU A 235 1.84 28.10 4.13
N GLY A 236 1.51 29.01 5.05
CA GLY A 236 0.62 30.13 4.76
C GLY A 236 0.19 30.87 6.02
N HIS A 237 -0.40 32.04 5.79
CA HIS A 237 -0.97 32.88 6.85
C HIS A 237 -2.49 32.81 6.69
N SER A 238 -3.18 32.46 7.77
CA SER A 238 -4.63 32.45 7.81
C SER A 238 -5.17 33.86 8.01
N GLN A 239 -6.27 34.19 7.34
CA GLN A 239 -7.05 35.41 7.61
C GLN A 239 -7.58 35.47 9.05
N ARG A 240 -7.58 34.33 9.74
CA ARG A 240 -8.03 34.18 11.13
C ARG A 240 -6.92 34.43 12.16
N GLY A 241 -5.76 34.90 11.72
CA GLY A 241 -4.68 35.35 12.60
C GLY A 241 -3.67 34.27 13.00
N CYS A 242 -3.67 33.11 12.35
CA CYS A 242 -2.69 32.06 12.61
C CYS A 242 -1.70 31.85 11.45
N ILE A 243 -0.53 31.33 11.78
CA ILE A 243 0.50 30.98 10.79
C ILE A 243 0.63 29.46 10.76
N ALA A 244 0.54 28.87 9.58
CA ALA A 244 0.60 27.44 9.36
C ALA A 244 1.99 26.99 8.94
N TYR A 245 2.44 25.85 9.45
CA TYR A 245 3.75 25.26 9.18
C TYR A 245 3.64 23.75 8.97
N ALA A 246 4.54 23.21 8.14
CA ALA A 246 4.80 21.78 8.16
C ALA A 246 5.72 21.46 9.34
N GLY A 247 5.46 20.36 10.04
CA GLY A 247 6.28 19.84 11.11
C GLY A 247 6.68 18.39 10.87
N ILE A 248 7.76 17.94 11.50
CA ILE A 248 8.16 16.54 11.53
C ILE A 248 8.42 16.15 12.98
N ASP A 249 7.85 15.03 13.42
CA ASP A 249 8.21 14.42 14.69
C ASP A 249 9.65 13.89 14.62
N ASP A 250 10.53 14.38 15.50
CA ASP A 250 11.96 14.06 15.49
C ASP A 250 12.24 12.58 15.82
N GLN A 251 11.32 11.90 16.52
CA GLN A 251 11.48 10.50 16.90
C GLN A 251 10.85 9.55 15.89
N THR A 252 9.62 9.85 15.44
CA THR A 252 8.86 8.94 14.58
C THR A 252 9.01 9.26 13.10
N GLY A 253 9.46 10.47 12.74
CA GLY A 253 9.46 10.96 11.37
C GLY A 253 8.06 11.27 10.81
N GLN A 254 7.03 11.24 11.65
CA GLN A 254 5.65 11.56 11.26
C GLN A 254 5.54 13.01 10.80
N LEU A 255 4.87 13.23 9.66
CA LEU A 255 4.52 14.56 9.19
C LEU A 255 3.38 15.13 10.04
N LEU A 256 3.54 16.38 10.46
CA LEU A 256 2.63 17.09 11.33
C LEU A 256 2.26 18.44 10.71
N TYR A 257 1.06 18.92 11.05
CA TYR A 257 0.59 20.25 10.73
C TYR A 257 0.65 21.09 12.01
N VAL A 258 1.36 22.22 11.97
CA VAL A 258 1.57 23.08 13.14
C VAL A 258 0.96 24.44 12.86
N THR A 259 0.05 24.91 13.72
CA THR A 259 -0.47 26.28 13.66
C THR A 259 0.03 27.09 14.85
N GLU A 260 0.51 28.29 14.57
CA GLU A 260 0.97 29.28 15.55
C GLU A 260 -0.08 30.37 15.70
N TRP A 261 -0.50 30.62 16.93
CA TRP A 261 -1.44 31.67 17.31
C TRP A 261 -0.79 32.61 18.31
N ASN A 262 -0.97 33.90 18.10
CA ASN A 262 -0.41 34.94 18.96
C ASN A 262 -1.55 35.66 19.68
N VAL A 263 -1.51 35.66 21.01
CA VAL A 263 -2.49 36.36 21.85
C VAL A 263 -1.77 37.45 22.63
N ASP A 264 -2.18 38.71 22.46
CA ASP A 264 -1.61 39.83 23.19
C ASP A 264 -2.00 39.76 24.68
N LEU A 265 -1.05 40.02 25.58
CA LEU A 265 -1.29 40.00 27.03
C LEU A 265 -1.16 41.41 27.60
N ASN A 266 -2.07 41.76 28.50
CA ASN A 266 -2.03 42.98 29.29
C ASN A 266 -1.91 42.62 30.78
N ASP A 267 -0.76 42.93 31.40
CA ASP A 267 -0.45 42.57 32.79
C ASP A 267 -0.72 41.10 33.15
N GLY A 268 -0.32 40.18 32.27
CA GLY A 268 -0.51 38.74 32.46
C GLY A 268 -1.96 38.26 32.27
N LYS A 269 -2.84 39.12 31.73
CA LYS A 269 -4.22 38.78 31.38
C LYS A 269 -4.44 38.82 29.88
N THR A 270 -5.33 37.97 29.39
CA THR A 270 -5.81 38.00 28.02
C THR A 270 -6.76 39.20 27.78
N PRO A 271 -7.07 39.54 26.52
CA PRO A 271 -8.04 40.58 26.17
C PRO A 271 -9.43 40.36 26.80
N CYS A 272 -9.81 39.11 27.06
CA CYS A 272 -11.05 38.75 27.77
C CYS A 272 -10.94 38.85 29.31
N GLY A 273 -9.84 39.35 29.85
CA GLY A 273 -9.62 39.59 31.28
C GLY A 273 -9.23 38.36 32.10
N ARG A 274 -9.00 37.22 31.45
CA ARG A 274 -8.60 35.97 32.12
C ARG A 274 -7.11 35.91 32.38
N LEU A 275 -6.69 35.25 33.47
CA LEU A 275 -5.28 35.04 33.78
C LEU A 275 -4.64 34.08 32.77
N VAL A 276 -3.44 34.40 32.29
CA VAL A 276 -2.75 33.60 31.27
C VAL A 276 -2.54 32.16 31.69
N ASP A 277 -2.19 31.91 32.96
CA ASP A 277 -1.95 30.55 33.48
C ASP A 277 -3.21 29.68 33.45
N GLU A 278 -4.39 30.28 33.73
CA GLU A 278 -5.67 29.57 33.63
C GLU A 278 -6.00 29.23 32.18
N VAL A 279 -5.77 30.16 31.25
CA VAL A 279 -6.01 29.94 29.82
C VAL A 279 -5.10 28.84 29.29
N VAL A 280 -3.81 28.85 29.65
CA VAL A 280 -2.88 27.80 29.24
C VAL A 280 -3.32 26.44 29.78
N ALA A 281 -3.67 26.35 31.07
CA ALA A 281 -4.14 25.10 31.67
C ALA A 281 -5.43 24.59 31.00
N ASP A 282 -6.36 25.48 30.65
CA ASP A 282 -7.59 25.13 29.94
C ASP A 282 -7.30 24.60 28.53
N ILE A 283 -6.41 25.25 27.76
CA ILE A 283 -6.01 24.81 26.42
C ILE A 283 -5.36 23.42 26.49
N GLU A 284 -4.37 23.25 27.38
CA GLU A 284 -3.67 21.97 27.54
C GLU A 284 -4.64 20.84 27.91
N LYS A 285 -5.57 21.10 28.83
CA LYS A 285 -6.60 20.13 29.24
C LYS A 285 -7.53 19.78 28.08
N GLN A 286 -8.00 20.77 27.33
CA GLN A 286 -8.89 20.54 26.18
C GLN A 286 -8.17 19.72 25.10
N VAL A 287 -6.94 20.08 24.73
CA VAL A 287 -6.17 19.33 23.73
C VAL A 287 -5.90 17.90 24.18
N ALA A 288 -5.60 17.67 25.47
CA ALA A 288 -5.42 16.32 26.00
C ALA A 288 -6.69 15.46 25.85
N CYS A 289 -7.88 16.03 26.04
CA CYS A 289 -9.14 15.34 25.79
C CYS A 289 -9.38 15.12 24.28
N LEU A 290 -9.20 16.14 23.45
CA LEU A 290 -9.47 16.07 22.02
C LEU A 290 -8.50 15.14 21.27
N ALA A 291 -7.25 15.00 21.75
CA ALA A 291 -6.25 14.09 21.19
C ALA A 291 -6.61 12.61 21.32
N THR A 292 -7.56 12.26 22.21
CA THR A 292 -8.06 10.88 22.33
C THR A 292 -9.02 10.48 21.20
N LEU A 293 -9.57 11.47 20.50
CA LEU A 293 -10.58 11.28 19.47
C LEU A 293 -9.93 10.86 18.14
N LYS A 294 -10.32 9.69 17.64
CA LYS A 294 -9.77 9.11 16.40
C LYS A 294 -10.90 8.64 15.50
N HIS A 295 -11.02 9.28 14.33
CA HIS A 295 -12.03 8.95 13.33
C HIS A 295 -11.50 9.18 11.92
N LYS A 296 -11.92 8.37 10.95
CA LYS A 296 -11.46 8.45 9.55
C LYS A 296 -11.74 9.82 8.90
N ASN A 297 -12.81 10.50 9.33
CA ASN A 297 -13.20 11.82 8.83
C ASN A 297 -12.76 12.98 9.74
N LEU A 298 -11.90 12.74 10.73
CA LEU A 298 -11.30 13.79 11.57
C LEU A 298 -9.79 13.82 11.37
N ILE A 299 -9.22 14.99 11.59
CA ILE A 299 -7.77 15.18 11.70
C ILE A 299 -7.45 15.21 13.19
N ALA A 300 -6.58 14.32 13.64
CA ALA A 300 -6.30 14.17 15.05
C ALA A 300 -5.50 15.37 15.59
N TYR A 301 -5.81 15.77 16.82
CA TYR A 301 -4.93 16.62 17.61
C TYR A 301 -3.79 15.76 18.19
N GLU A 302 -2.56 16.21 17.96
CA GLU A 302 -1.36 15.49 18.37
C GLU A 302 -0.69 16.15 19.60
N GLY A 303 -0.94 17.44 19.83
CA GLY A 303 -0.49 18.13 21.03
C GLY A 303 -0.60 19.64 20.94
N VAL A 304 -0.15 20.30 22.00
CA VAL A 304 -0.07 21.76 22.10
C VAL A 304 1.16 22.17 22.90
N LEU A 305 1.74 23.32 22.55
CA LEU A 305 2.79 24.00 23.29
C LEU A 305 2.38 25.47 23.47
N CYS A 306 2.34 25.93 24.71
CA CYS A 306 2.02 27.32 25.04
C CYS A 306 3.25 28.00 25.65
N ASN A 307 3.78 29.02 24.99
CA ASN A 307 4.89 29.83 25.50
C ASN A 307 4.37 31.17 26.01
N VAL A 308 4.46 31.37 27.32
CA VAL A 308 4.04 32.61 27.98
C VAL A 308 5.20 33.61 27.98
N GLY A 309 5.05 34.69 27.22
CA GLY A 309 5.93 35.86 27.22
C GLY A 309 5.42 36.97 28.14
N LYS A 310 6.15 38.10 28.19
CA LYS A 310 5.80 39.26 29.04
C LYS A 310 4.54 40.00 28.59
N SER A 311 4.30 40.06 27.29
CA SER A 311 3.19 40.83 26.67
C SER A 311 2.45 40.02 25.61
N ARG A 312 2.71 38.71 25.53
CA ARG A 312 2.28 37.84 24.43
C ARG A 312 2.27 36.39 24.89
N LEU A 313 1.25 35.65 24.48
CA LEU A 313 1.15 34.20 24.61
C LEU A 313 1.22 33.59 23.19
N ASP A 314 2.21 32.73 22.96
CA ASP A 314 2.36 31.99 21.70
C ASP A 314 1.82 30.57 21.88
N ILE A 315 0.81 30.19 21.09
CA ILE A 315 0.16 28.88 21.14
C ILE A 315 0.51 28.12 19.86
N TYR A 316 1.22 27.01 20.00
CA TYR A 316 1.54 26.07 18.92
C TYR A 316 0.65 24.85 19.03
N LEU A 317 -0.29 24.73 18.11
CA LEU A 317 -1.20 23.60 18.03
C LEU A 317 -0.70 22.62 16.96
N VAL A 318 -0.60 21.34 17.33
CA VAL A 318 -0.06 20.28 16.48
C VAL A 318 -1.16 19.28 16.14
N GLN A 319 -1.34 19.03 14.86
CA GLN A 319 -2.32 18.13 14.28
C GLN A 319 -1.65 17.17 13.29
N ASP A 320 -2.36 16.11 12.91
CA ASP A 320 -1.96 15.25 11.81
C ASP A 320 -1.85 16.04 10.49
N PHE A 321 -0.78 15.80 9.73
CA PHE A 321 -0.64 16.35 8.39
C PHE A 321 -1.43 15.51 7.38
N ILE A 322 -2.24 16.18 6.56
CA ILE A 322 -3.00 15.52 5.49
C ILE A 322 -2.39 15.82 4.12
N LEU A 323 -2.29 14.79 3.29
CA LEU A 323 -1.99 14.92 1.87
C LEU A 323 -3.29 15.12 1.09
N GLY A 324 -3.75 16.37 1.03
CA GLY A 324 -5.02 16.73 0.42
C GLY A 324 -5.14 18.22 0.11
N THR A 325 -6.34 18.65 -0.23
CA THR A 325 -6.67 20.06 -0.47
C THR A 325 -7.95 20.44 0.29
N SER A 326 -8.03 21.69 0.73
CA SER A 326 -9.24 22.22 1.36
C SER A 326 -10.37 22.36 0.33
N LEU A 327 -11.62 22.30 0.80
CA LEU A 327 -12.78 22.53 -0.07
C LEU A 327 -12.78 23.93 -0.66
N PHE A 328 -12.33 24.93 0.10
CA PHE A 328 -12.16 26.31 -0.38
C PHE A 328 -11.34 26.37 -1.69
N THR A 329 -10.22 25.64 -1.74
CA THR A 329 -9.35 25.61 -2.92
C THR A 329 -9.99 24.87 -4.09
N ILE A 330 -10.71 23.77 -3.83
CA ILE A 330 -11.44 23.02 -4.88
C ILE A 330 -12.56 23.87 -5.47
N SER A 331 -13.36 24.53 -4.63
CA SER A 331 -14.46 25.41 -5.04
C SER A 331 -13.96 26.52 -5.97
N GLY A 332 -12.79 27.09 -5.68
CA GLY A 332 -12.20 28.16 -6.49
C GLY A 332 -11.59 27.71 -7.82
N THR A 333 -11.34 26.42 -8.04
CA THR A 333 -10.57 25.92 -9.20
C THR A 333 -11.32 24.94 -10.10
N LEU A 334 -12.10 24.02 -9.53
CA LEU A 334 -12.71 22.89 -10.25
C LEU A 334 -14.25 22.90 -10.22
N GLY A 335 -14.85 23.56 -9.23
CA GLY A 335 -16.28 23.47 -8.97
C GLY A 335 -16.72 22.08 -8.46
N TRP A 336 -18.00 21.94 -8.12
CA TRP A 336 -18.54 20.70 -7.55
C TRP A 336 -19.62 20.06 -8.42
N SER A 337 -19.84 18.76 -8.22
CA SER A 337 -21.03 18.05 -8.71
C SER A 337 -21.98 17.76 -7.55
N ALA A 338 -23.24 17.44 -7.87
CA ALA A 338 -24.21 16.98 -6.86
C ALA A 338 -23.69 15.77 -6.07
N GLU A 339 -23.03 14.81 -6.74
CA GLU A 339 -22.43 13.64 -6.08
C GLU A 339 -21.25 14.04 -5.19
N GLY A 340 -20.41 14.99 -5.62
CA GLY A 340 -19.32 15.54 -4.82
C GLY A 340 -19.82 16.23 -3.56
N ALA A 341 -20.84 17.09 -3.68
CA ALA A 341 -21.48 17.75 -2.54
C ALA A 341 -22.11 16.74 -1.57
N SER A 342 -22.73 15.67 -2.09
CA SER A 342 -23.26 14.56 -1.28
C SER A 342 -22.16 13.81 -0.52
N LYS A 343 -21.03 13.51 -1.16
CA LYS A 343 -19.85 12.89 -0.51
C LYS A 343 -19.29 13.77 0.60
N VAL A 344 -19.18 15.08 0.37
CA VAL A 344 -18.77 16.06 1.40
C VAL A 344 -19.75 16.03 2.57
N ALA A 345 -21.05 16.20 2.30
CA ALA A 345 -22.08 16.23 3.33
C ALA A 345 -22.07 14.95 4.19
N LYS A 346 -21.96 13.79 3.55
CA LYS A 346 -21.87 12.50 4.24
C LYS A 346 -20.63 12.39 5.12
N GLY A 347 -19.45 12.72 4.58
CA GLY A 347 -18.20 12.63 5.34
C GLY A 347 -18.16 13.58 6.54
N VAL A 348 -18.72 14.78 6.40
CA VAL A 348 -18.86 15.73 7.52
C VAL A 348 -19.87 15.23 8.54
N LEU A 349 -21.03 14.70 8.13
CA LEU A 349 -22.01 14.11 9.06
C LEU A 349 -21.42 12.94 9.85
N GLU A 350 -20.69 12.04 9.22
CA GLU A 350 -20.01 10.93 9.91
C GLU A 350 -19.03 11.46 10.98
N ALA A 351 -18.32 12.56 10.70
CA ALA A 351 -17.47 13.23 11.69
C ALA A 351 -18.28 13.86 12.83
N LEU A 352 -19.36 14.58 12.53
CA LEU A 352 -20.21 15.23 13.53
C LEU A 352 -20.90 14.22 14.46
N ILE A 353 -21.44 13.14 13.92
CA ILE A 353 -22.03 12.05 14.71
C ILE A 353 -21.00 11.51 15.72
N TYR A 354 -19.77 11.27 15.26
CA TYR A 354 -18.70 10.80 16.13
C TYR A 354 -18.36 11.82 17.23
N LEU A 355 -18.23 13.10 16.90
CA LEU A 355 -17.96 14.15 17.88
C LEU A 355 -19.10 14.28 18.91
N HIS A 356 -20.35 14.33 18.44
CA HIS A 356 -21.54 14.47 19.28
C HIS A 356 -21.71 13.29 20.24
N ASN A 357 -21.43 12.06 19.79
CA ASN A 357 -21.43 10.87 20.64
C ASN A 357 -20.35 10.90 21.74
N ASN A 358 -19.28 11.67 21.53
CA ASN A 358 -18.23 11.92 22.53
C ASN A 358 -18.46 13.23 23.32
N GLY A 359 -19.62 13.88 23.18
CA GLY A 359 -19.95 15.11 23.89
C GLY A 359 -19.19 16.35 23.40
N VAL A 360 -18.62 16.30 22.19
CA VAL A 360 -17.87 17.40 21.58
C VAL A 360 -18.65 17.98 20.40
N SER A 361 -18.74 19.30 20.33
CA SER A 361 -19.26 20.04 19.18
C SER A 361 -18.10 20.50 18.29
N HIS A 362 -18.36 20.69 16.99
CA HIS A 362 -17.34 21.21 16.07
C HIS A 362 -17.17 22.74 16.20
N ASP A 363 -18.27 23.49 16.19
CA ASP A 363 -18.39 24.96 16.37
C ASP A 363 -17.64 25.83 15.34
N ASN A 364 -16.86 25.24 14.43
CA ASN A 364 -15.98 25.94 13.50
C ASN A 364 -16.12 25.52 12.01
N LEU A 365 -17.25 24.93 11.63
CA LEU A 365 -17.35 24.23 10.34
C LEU A 365 -17.40 25.23 9.17
N SER A 366 -16.47 25.09 8.22
CA SER A 366 -16.40 25.89 6.99
C SER A 366 -15.69 25.12 5.87
N ASP A 367 -15.69 25.67 4.65
CA ASP A 367 -14.95 25.14 3.50
C ASP A 367 -13.42 25.21 3.68
N SER A 368 -12.93 26.04 4.59
CA SER A 368 -11.52 26.13 4.98
C SER A 368 -11.08 25.07 6.00
N THR A 369 -12.02 24.50 6.77
CA THR A 369 -11.73 23.49 7.81
C THR A 369 -12.07 22.07 7.36
N VAL A 370 -12.55 21.89 6.14
CA VAL A 370 -12.84 20.58 5.55
C VAL A 370 -11.89 20.34 4.38
N PHE A 371 -11.33 19.15 4.35
CA PHE A 371 -10.32 18.73 3.38
C PHE A 371 -10.77 17.46 2.67
N MET A 372 -10.29 17.30 1.43
CA MET A 372 -10.35 16.04 0.69
C MET A 372 -8.93 15.52 0.55
N ASP A 373 -8.66 14.33 1.08
CA ASP A 373 -7.37 13.67 0.89
C ASP A 373 -7.24 13.07 -0.52
N ASN A 374 -6.03 12.63 -0.86
CA ASN A 374 -5.73 12.01 -2.16
C ASN A 374 -6.53 10.73 -2.46
N SER A 375 -7.17 10.11 -1.47
CA SER A 375 -8.05 8.96 -1.64
C SER A 375 -9.51 9.34 -1.90
N GLY A 376 -9.84 10.64 -1.86
CA GLY A 376 -11.20 11.16 -1.95
C GLY A 376 -11.96 11.09 -0.63
N CYS A 377 -11.28 10.83 0.49
CA CYS A 377 -11.89 10.81 1.82
C CYS A 377 -11.96 12.23 2.40
N ILE A 378 -13.10 12.55 3.02
CA ILE A 378 -13.35 13.84 3.65
C ILE A 378 -12.75 13.86 5.05
N ARG A 379 -11.98 14.89 5.37
CA ARG A 379 -11.25 15.06 6.64
C ARG A 379 -11.61 16.42 7.23
N VAL A 380 -12.12 16.44 8.46
CA VAL A 380 -12.55 17.67 9.14
C VAL A 380 -11.52 18.07 10.18
N ALA A 381 -11.11 19.34 10.14
CA ALA A 381 -10.07 19.96 10.95
C ALA A 381 -10.64 20.93 11.99
N ASP A 382 -9.79 21.37 12.91
CA ASP A 382 -10.02 22.61 13.68
C ASP A 382 -11.33 22.65 14.48
N PHE A 383 -11.77 21.46 14.93
CA PHE A 383 -12.97 21.29 15.73
C PHE A 383 -12.74 21.73 17.19
N LYS A 384 -13.73 22.40 17.77
CA LYS A 384 -13.83 22.88 19.16
C LYS A 384 -12.83 23.95 19.61
N LEU A 385 -11.54 23.76 19.38
CA LEU A 385 -10.49 24.54 20.03
C LEU A 385 -10.25 25.91 19.37
N ILE A 386 -10.35 25.99 18.04
CA ILE A 386 -10.06 27.24 17.31
C ILE A 386 -11.02 28.39 17.68
N PRO A 387 -12.34 28.19 17.80
CA PRO A 387 -13.24 29.23 18.29
C PRO A 387 -12.87 29.74 19.68
N TYR A 388 -12.42 28.84 20.57
CA TYR A 388 -11.98 29.22 21.91
C TYR A 388 -10.71 30.08 21.88
N ILE A 389 -9.72 29.73 21.04
CA ILE A 389 -8.51 30.55 20.84
C ILE A 389 -8.85 31.94 20.25
N GLN A 390 -9.85 32.02 19.38
CA GLN A 390 -10.31 33.30 18.84
C GLN A 390 -11.04 34.14 19.88
N GLU A 391 -11.89 33.52 20.70
CA GLU A 391 -12.59 34.21 21.78
C GLU A 391 -11.60 34.87 22.76
N ILE A 392 -10.53 34.17 23.16
CA ILE A 392 -9.50 34.75 24.02
C ILE A 392 -8.68 35.84 23.32
N SER A 393 -8.58 35.81 21.99
CA SER A 393 -7.77 36.77 21.22
C SER A 393 -8.52 38.06 20.87
N SER A 394 -9.79 37.95 20.45
CA SER A 394 -10.56 39.08 19.90
C SER A 394 -11.86 39.38 20.66
N GLY A 395 -12.24 38.56 21.65
CA GLY A 395 -13.46 38.74 22.44
C GLY A 395 -14.76 38.57 21.66
N GLN A 396 -14.72 38.16 20.38
CA GLN A 396 -15.90 37.94 19.55
C GLN A 396 -16.32 36.47 19.60
N GLN A 397 -17.56 36.24 20.05
CA GLN A 397 -18.16 34.92 20.13
C GLN A 397 -19.04 34.68 18.91
N GLY A 398 -18.60 33.80 18.00
CA GLY A 398 -19.35 33.38 16.83
C GLY A 398 -19.74 31.91 16.94
N VAL A 399 -20.61 31.54 17.89
CA VAL A 399 -21.09 30.15 17.97
C VAL A 399 -22.16 29.94 16.91
N ARG A 400 -21.82 29.23 15.84
CA ARG A 400 -22.79 28.66 14.89
C ARG A 400 -22.97 27.19 15.23
N GLY A 401 -24.21 26.71 15.24
CA GLY A 401 -24.48 25.29 15.40
C GLY A 401 -23.90 24.47 14.24
N ASP A 402 -23.43 23.26 14.53
CA ASP A 402 -22.76 22.39 13.56
C ASP A 402 -23.63 22.05 12.34
N LEU A 403 -24.91 21.74 12.56
CA LEU A 403 -25.83 21.37 11.49
C LEU A 403 -26.20 22.57 10.59
N PRO A 404 -26.56 23.76 11.13
CA PRO A 404 -26.70 24.95 10.30
C PRO A 404 -25.45 25.27 9.49
N ALA A 405 -24.26 25.13 10.09
CA ALA A 405 -22.99 25.35 9.40
C ALA A 405 -22.75 24.34 8.27
N LEU A 406 -23.13 23.06 8.46
CA LEU A 406 -23.12 22.06 7.41
C LEU A 406 -24.07 22.42 6.26
N GLY A 407 -25.27 22.91 6.56
CA GLY A 407 -26.23 23.37 5.56
C GLY A 407 -25.67 24.50 4.70
N THR A 408 -25.05 25.51 5.33
CA THR A 408 -24.37 26.61 4.63
C THR A 408 -23.18 26.13 3.81
N LEU A 409 -22.38 25.19 4.35
CA LEU A 409 -21.27 24.58 3.63
C LEU A 409 -21.78 23.90 2.35
N VAL A 410 -22.76 23.00 2.45
CA VAL A 410 -23.29 22.25 1.31
C VAL A 410 -23.91 23.17 0.26
N GLU A 411 -24.62 24.21 0.69
CA GLU A 411 -25.18 25.24 -0.19
C GLU A 411 -24.11 26.01 -0.97
N SER A 412 -22.94 26.26 -0.36
CA SER A 412 -21.84 26.98 -1.02
C SER A 412 -21.12 26.15 -2.11
N LEU A 413 -21.20 24.82 -2.05
CA LEU A 413 -20.47 23.94 -2.97
C LEU A 413 -21.17 23.85 -4.33
N PHE A 414 -22.51 23.74 -4.36
CA PHE A 414 -23.25 23.44 -5.58
C PHE A 414 -24.65 24.04 -5.60
N ASN A 415 -25.16 24.39 -6.78
CA ASN A 415 -26.53 24.87 -6.95
C ASN A 415 -27.54 23.79 -6.55
N ALA A 416 -28.31 24.06 -5.49
CA ALA A 416 -29.21 23.07 -4.90
C ALA A 416 -30.36 22.67 -5.84
N HIS A 417 -30.53 21.36 -6.04
CA HIS A 417 -31.72 20.72 -6.62
C HIS A 417 -32.70 20.32 -5.50
N SER A 418 -33.92 19.87 -5.85
CA SER A 418 -35.01 19.70 -4.87
C SER A 418 -34.66 18.85 -3.64
N GLU A 419 -33.95 17.73 -3.82
CA GLU A 419 -33.56 16.84 -2.71
C GLU A 419 -32.42 17.43 -1.86
N MET A 420 -31.43 18.08 -2.48
CA MET A 420 -30.36 18.79 -1.78
C MET A 420 -30.90 19.99 -1.00
N LYS A 421 -31.92 20.66 -1.53
CA LYS A 421 -32.58 21.78 -0.86
C LYS A 421 -33.33 21.32 0.40
N ASP A 422 -34.08 20.20 0.33
CA ASP A 422 -34.72 19.62 1.52
C ASP A 422 -33.69 19.26 2.60
N PHE A 423 -32.54 18.68 2.19
CA PHE A 423 -31.45 18.39 3.10
C PHE A 423 -30.89 19.66 3.79
N ILE A 424 -30.63 20.72 3.02
CA ILE A 424 -30.13 22.00 3.53
C ILE A 424 -31.14 22.63 4.48
N ASP A 425 -32.42 22.61 4.14
CA ASP A 425 -33.50 23.17 4.96
C ASP A 425 -33.64 22.42 6.28
N ARG A 426 -33.48 21.09 6.28
CA ARG A 426 -33.42 20.29 7.52
C ARG A 426 -32.20 20.61 8.37
N CYS A 427 -31.03 20.79 7.75
CA CYS A 427 -29.80 21.18 8.46
C CYS A 427 -29.94 22.55 9.15
N LYS A 428 -30.67 23.48 8.54
CA LYS A 428 -30.92 24.83 9.04
C LYS A 428 -32.18 24.94 9.91
N SER A 429 -32.89 23.83 10.15
CA SER A 429 -34.13 23.83 10.91
C SER A 429 -33.89 24.12 12.40
N GLU A 430 -34.80 24.86 13.02
CA GLU A 430 -34.84 25.05 14.48
C GLU A 430 -35.34 23.81 15.22
N ARG A 431 -35.88 22.80 14.50
CA ARG A 431 -36.28 21.54 15.11
C ARG A 431 -35.05 20.75 15.53
N THR A 432 -35.12 20.07 16.67
CA THR A 432 -34.04 19.20 17.17
C THR A 432 -33.93 17.95 16.29
N ILE A 433 -33.18 18.06 15.19
CA ILE A 433 -32.81 16.94 14.33
C ILE A 433 -31.39 16.52 14.72
N SER A 434 -31.15 15.23 14.92
CA SER A 434 -29.80 14.74 15.20
C SER A 434 -29.00 14.57 13.90
N ALA A 435 -27.67 14.63 13.99
CA ALA A 435 -26.80 14.35 12.83
C ALA A 435 -27.05 12.93 12.27
N SER A 436 -27.43 11.98 13.12
CA SER A 436 -27.77 10.60 12.73
C SER A 436 -29.02 10.54 11.85
N ASP A 437 -30.06 11.32 12.18
CA ASP A 437 -31.30 11.36 11.39
C ASP A 437 -31.06 11.91 9.97
N LEU A 438 -30.12 12.85 9.83
CA LEU A 438 -29.73 13.43 8.55
C LEU A 438 -28.93 12.46 7.67
N LEU A 439 -28.25 11.48 8.26
CA LEU A 439 -27.44 10.51 7.50
C LEU A 439 -28.29 9.60 6.60
N GLU A 440 -29.56 9.38 6.96
CA GLU A 440 -30.50 8.54 6.19
C GLU A 440 -31.17 9.26 5.02
N HIS A 441 -30.90 10.57 4.86
CA HIS A 441 -31.57 11.43 3.89
C HIS A 441 -31.34 10.99 2.43
N PRO A 442 -32.35 11.04 1.54
CA PRO A 442 -32.24 10.63 0.14
C PRO A 442 -31.07 11.26 -0.62
N PHE A 443 -30.78 12.54 -0.37
CA PHE A 443 -29.63 13.27 -0.91
C PHE A 443 -28.28 12.57 -0.70
N LEU A 444 -28.13 11.78 0.37
CA LEU A 444 -26.90 11.07 0.72
C LEU A 444 -26.83 9.64 0.17
N ARG A 445 -27.89 9.17 -0.52
CA ARG A 445 -27.94 7.82 -1.08
C ARG A 445 -27.24 7.77 -2.44
N PRO A 446 -26.34 6.78 -2.67
CA PRO A 446 -25.68 6.65 -3.96
C PRO A 446 -26.69 6.29 -5.05
N THR A 447 -26.67 7.04 -6.16
CA THR A 447 -27.64 6.92 -7.27
C THR A 447 -27.44 5.67 -8.16
N LEU A 448 -26.51 4.77 -7.81
CA LEU A 448 -26.10 3.64 -8.66
C LEU A 448 -27.06 2.43 -8.68
N PHE A 449 -28.22 2.49 -8.01
CA PHE A 449 -29.21 1.40 -8.01
C PHE A 449 -30.64 1.85 -8.39
N GLN A 450 -30.77 2.84 -9.26
CA GLN A 450 -32.04 3.12 -9.94
C GLN A 450 -32.10 2.42 -11.31
N VAL A 451 -31.91 1.10 -11.31
CA VAL A 451 -32.55 0.27 -12.34
C VAL A 451 -34.02 0.25 -11.99
N ILE A 452 -34.82 0.94 -12.79
CA ILE A 452 -36.29 0.94 -12.74
C ILE A 452 -36.76 -0.52 -12.68
N PRO A 453 -37.46 -0.97 -11.62
CA PRO A 453 -38.14 -2.25 -11.67
C PRO A 453 -39.34 -2.05 -12.60
N GLN A 454 -39.21 -2.46 -13.86
CA GLN A 454 -40.40 -2.65 -14.69
C GLN A 454 -41.26 -3.74 -14.02
N LYS A 455 -42.49 -3.36 -13.68
CA LYS A 455 -43.50 -4.18 -13.05
C LYS A 455 -43.66 -5.52 -13.79
N LEU A 456 -43.39 -6.61 -13.10
CA LEU A 456 -43.76 -7.95 -13.51
C LEU A 456 -45.11 -8.32 -12.87
N ASN A 457 -46.14 -8.50 -13.70
CA ASN A 457 -47.33 -9.37 -13.56
C ASN A 457 -48.42 -8.84 -14.53
N LYS A 458 -49.14 -9.62 -15.35
CA LYS A 458 -49.32 -11.08 -15.53
C LYS A 458 -50.11 -11.30 -16.87
N PRO A 459 -50.46 -12.53 -17.30
CA PRO A 459 -50.18 -13.04 -18.64
C PRO A 459 -51.41 -13.15 -19.55
N THR A 460 -51.19 -13.25 -20.87
CA THR A 460 -52.10 -13.94 -21.80
C THR A 460 -51.34 -14.53 -23.00
N ARG A 461 -51.23 -15.86 -22.96
CA ARG A 461 -51.40 -16.90 -23.99
C ARG A 461 -51.08 -16.66 -25.48
N ASP A 462 -50.45 -17.72 -26.01
CA ASP A 462 -50.49 -18.29 -27.37
C ASP A 462 -49.53 -17.74 -28.45
N HIS A 463 -48.40 -18.42 -28.66
CA HIS A 463 -48.19 -19.33 -29.82
C HIS A 463 -46.84 -20.09 -29.77
N LYS A 464 -46.86 -21.28 -30.40
CA LYS A 464 -45.85 -22.36 -30.42
C LYS A 464 -44.60 -22.03 -31.28
N PRO A 465 -43.52 -22.84 -31.19
CA PRO A 465 -42.16 -22.53 -31.63
C PRO A 465 -41.89 -22.89 -33.09
N THR A 466 -40.83 -22.33 -33.66
CA THR A 466 -40.21 -22.87 -34.87
C THR A 466 -38.69 -22.81 -34.73
N ASP A 467 -38.09 -24.00 -34.84
CA ASP A 467 -36.66 -24.28 -34.92
C ASP A 467 -35.99 -23.56 -36.08
N GLN A 468 -34.77 -23.03 -35.88
CA GLN A 468 -33.56 -23.42 -36.62
C GLN A 468 -32.33 -22.60 -36.17
N PRO A 469 -31.11 -23.19 -36.14
CA PRO A 469 -29.87 -22.53 -35.72
C PRO A 469 -29.08 -21.96 -36.91
N PRO A 470 -28.14 -21.02 -36.64
CA PRO A 470 -26.82 -21.13 -37.28
C PRO A 470 -25.70 -20.88 -36.25
N THR A 471 -24.80 -21.83 -36.00
CA THR A 471 -23.52 -22.06 -36.70
C THR A 471 -22.55 -20.87 -36.72
N ASP A 472 -21.62 -20.91 -35.75
CA ASP A 472 -20.16 -20.95 -35.90
C ASP A 472 -19.45 -19.95 -36.83
N ARG A 473 -18.53 -19.15 -36.24
CA ARG A 473 -17.17 -18.92 -36.76
C ARG A 473 -16.30 -18.04 -35.85
N SER A 474 -15.31 -18.69 -35.24
CA SER A 474 -13.90 -18.26 -35.11
C SER A 474 -13.57 -16.77 -34.97
N HIS A 475 -13.08 -16.36 -33.79
CA HIS A 475 -12.28 -15.15 -33.63
C HIS A 475 -10.88 -15.36 -34.21
N GLN A 476 -10.64 -14.82 -35.41
CA GLN A 476 -9.30 -14.73 -36.00
C GLN A 476 -8.77 -13.30 -35.86
N SER A 477 -7.52 -13.23 -35.41
CA SER A 477 -6.66 -12.06 -35.34
C SER A 477 -6.55 -11.33 -36.68
N LEU A 478 -6.72 -10.00 -36.70
CA LEU A 478 -6.21 -9.17 -37.79
C LEU A 478 -5.66 -7.83 -37.27
N ILE A 479 -4.37 -7.65 -37.49
CA ILE A 479 -3.62 -6.40 -37.53
C ILE A 479 -4.20 -5.52 -38.67
N PRO A 480 -4.09 -4.19 -38.61
CA PRO A 480 -3.85 -3.44 -39.85
C PRO A 480 -2.56 -2.61 -39.84
N ALA A 481 -1.71 -3.03 -40.78
CA ALA A 481 -0.83 -2.32 -41.71
C ALA A 481 -0.43 -0.84 -41.51
N PHE A 482 0.86 -0.64 -41.77
CA PHE A 482 1.62 0.61 -41.90
C PHE A 482 1.26 1.46 -43.13
N MET A 483 1.61 2.75 -43.01
CA MET A 483 1.96 3.74 -44.05
C MET A 483 1.00 3.94 -45.24
N ASN A 484 0.36 5.11 -45.27
CA ASN A 484 0.12 5.82 -46.53
C ASN A 484 0.41 7.31 -46.37
N THR A 485 1.51 7.74 -46.98
CA THR A 485 1.77 9.11 -47.40
C THR A 485 1.14 9.29 -48.78
N SER A 486 0.00 9.97 -48.85
CA SER A 486 -0.57 10.47 -50.11
C SER A 486 -1.13 11.85 -49.87
N LEU A 487 -0.52 12.84 -50.53
CA LEU A 487 -0.99 14.23 -50.58
C LEU A 487 -2.33 14.29 -51.29
N SER A 488 -3.41 14.30 -50.52
CA SER A 488 -4.71 14.81 -50.93
C SER A 488 -5.18 15.83 -49.89
N THR A 489 -6.02 16.78 -50.28
CA THR A 489 -6.43 17.96 -49.51
C THR A 489 -7.19 17.57 -48.23
N GLU A 490 -6.48 17.07 -47.23
CA GLU A 490 -7.07 16.37 -46.10
C GLU A 490 -7.37 17.34 -44.96
N LYS A 491 -8.67 17.48 -44.68
CA LYS A 491 -9.15 18.09 -43.44
C LYS A 491 -8.48 17.37 -42.26
N SER A 492 -8.06 18.14 -41.27
CA SER A 492 -7.52 17.63 -40.00
C SER A 492 -8.36 16.45 -39.49
N ARG A 493 -7.73 15.38 -38.99
CA ARG A 493 -8.41 14.22 -38.42
C ARG A 493 -9.32 14.63 -37.27
N LEU A 494 -8.92 15.68 -36.53
CA LEU A 494 -9.76 16.32 -35.53
C LEU A 494 -11.10 16.78 -36.11
N GLN A 495 -11.11 17.32 -37.32
CA GLN A 495 -12.31 17.84 -38.00
C GLN A 495 -13.11 16.75 -38.71
N THR A 496 -12.50 15.61 -39.07
CA THR A 496 -13.18 14.51 -39.78
C THR A 496 -13.75 13.44 -38.86
N GLU A 497 -13.10 13.16 -37.72
CA GLU A 497 -13.51 12.09 -36.80
C GLU A 497 -14.21 12.60 -35.55
N PHE A 498 -14.13 13.90 -35.26
CA PHE A 498 -14.63 14.47 -34.02
C PHE A 498 -15.47 15.74 -34.23
N GLU A 499 -16.57 15.81 -33.50
CA GLU A 499 -17.34 17.04 -33.30
C GLU A 499 -16.75 17.78 -32.08
N VAL A 500 -16.14 18.95 -32.30
CA VAL A 500 -15.59 19.77 -31.21
C VAL A 500 -16.72 20.45 -30.46
N MET A 501 -16.86 20.16 -29.16
CA MET A 501 -17.97 20.66 -28.35
C MET A 501 -17.60 21.93 -27.56
N SER A 502 -16.53 21.86 -26.77
CA SER A 502 -16.12 22.98 -25.91
C SER A 502 -14.63 22.92 -25.58
N PHE A 503 -14.04 24.06 -25.25
CA PHE A 503 -12.71 24.12 -24.66
C PHE A 503 -12.76 23.69 -23.19
N ILE A 504 -11.80 22.87 -22.75
CA ILE A 504 -11.71 22.40 -21.35
C ILE A 504 -10.65 23.20 -20.57
N GLY A 505 -9.49 23.48 -21.17
CA GLY A 505 -8.40 24.20 -20.49
C GLY A 505 -7.10 24.26 -21.27
N LYS A 506 -6.16 25.13 -20.85
CA LYS A 506 -4.79 25.23 -21.40
C LYS A 506 -3.78 24.86 -20.31
N GLY A 507 -2.91 23.90 -20.61
CA GLY A 507 -1.78 23.53 -19.75
C GLY A 507 -0.44 24.00 -20.32
N ALA A 508 0.65 23.67 -19.61
CA ALA A 508 2.01 24.07 -20.00
C ALA A 508 2.45 23.61 -21.41
N TYR A 509 1.82 22.55 -21.92
CA TYR A 509 2.21 21.91 -23.19
C TYR A 509 1.19 22.11 -24.32
N GLY A 510 0.11 22.86 -24.09
CA GLY A 510 -0.94 23.10 -25.08
C GLY A 510 -2.35 23.03 -24.48
N ASP A 511 -3.37 22.94 -25.33
CA ASP A 511 -4.77 23.02 -24.91
C ASP A 511 -5.52 21.69 -24.97
N VAL A 512 -6.65 21.64 -24.26
CA VAL A 512 -7.52 20.47 -24.13
C VAL A 512 -8.92 20.84 -24.59
N LEU A 513 -9.46 20.06 -25.52
CA LEU A 513 -10.78 20.20 -26.09
C LEU A 513 -11.68 19.03 -25.67
N LYS A 514 -12.93 19.34 -25.33
CA LYS A 514 -14.00 18.36 -25.23
C LYS A 514 -14.53 18.11 -26.62
N VAL A 515 -14.52 16.85 -27.03
CA VAL A 515 -15.00 16.44 -28.34
C VAL A 515 -15.95 15.26 -28.22
N ARG A 516 -16.72 15.01 -29.26
CA ARG A 516 -17.50 13.79 -29.43
C ARG A 516 -17.00 13.05 -30.66
N ASN A 517 -16.65 11.77 -30.51
CA ASN A 517 -16.26 10.97 -31.67
C ASN A 517 -17.50 10.61 -32.49
N ILE A 518 -17.41 10.76 -33.82
CA ILE A 518 -18.55 10.63 -34.72
C ILE A 518 -18.99 9.16 -34.88
N LEU A 519 -18.08 8.19 -34.74
CA LEU A 519 -18.36 6.78 -34.97
C LEU A 519 -19.02 6.10 -33.76
N ASP A 520 -18.56 6.38 -32.55
CA ASP A 520 -19.08 5.76 -31.33
C ASP A 520 -20.03 6.66 -30.51
N ASN A 521 -20.16 7.93 -30.92
CA ASN A 521 -20.99 8.95 -30.29
C ASN A 521 -20.63 9.25 -28.81
N ARG A 522 -19.43 8.87 -28.36
CA ARG A 522 -18.93 9.10 -26.99
C ARG A 522 -18.14 10.40 -26.89
N GLN A 523 -18.09 10.94 -25.68
CA GLN A 523 -17.34 12.16 -25.39
C GLN A 523 -15.92 11.84 -24.94
N TYR A 524 -14.96 12.57 -25.49
CA TYR A 524 -13.53 12.44 -25.23
C TYR A 524 -12.89 13.80 -24.94
N ALA A 525 -11.72 13.76 -24.30
CA ALA A 525 -10.85 14.93 -24.16
C ALA A 525 -9.64 14.76 -25.10
N ILE A 526 -9.42 15.73 -25.99
CA ILE A 526 -8.25 15.76 -26.88
C ILE A 526 -7.30 16.84 -26.37
N LYS A 527 -6.05 16.46 -26.07
CA LYS A 527 -4.98 17.39 -25.71
C LYS A 527 -4.08 17.63 -26.93
N ARG A 528 -4.03 18.87 -27.42
CA ARG A 528 -3.19 19.26 -28.55
C ARG A 528 -1.87 19.80 -28.01
N ILE A 529 -0.75 19.31 -28.56
CA ILE A 529 0.59 19.70 -28.15
C ILE A 529 1.31 20.22 -29.39
N LEU A 530 1.83 21.44 -29.33
CA LEU A 530 2.64 22.00 -30.40
C LEU A 530 4.03 21.36 -30.34
N LEU A 531 4.46 20.77 -31.45
CA LEU A 531 5.76 20.10 -31.53
C LEU A 531 6.68 20.83 -32.52
N PRO A 532 7.97 21.02 -32.18
CA PRO A 532 8.93 21.70 -33.06
C PRO A 532 9.23 20.84 -34.29
N ALA A 533 9.18 21.43 -35.48
CA ALA A 533 9.12 20.74 -36.78
C ALA A 533 10.31 19.84 -37.19
N ARG A 534 11.36 19.69 -36.37
CA ARG A 534 12.66 19.13 -36.79
C ARG A 534 13.14 17.84 -36.10
N SER A 535 12.32 17.14 -35.32
CA SER A 535 12.78 15.91 -34.65
C SER A 535 11.92 14.67 -34.94
N LYS A 536 12.15 14.04 -36.09
CA LYS A 536 11.49 12.76 -36.48
C LYS A 536 11.69 11.63 -35.46
N GLN A 537 12.82 11.61 -34.75
CA GLN A 537 13.11 10.61 -33.72
C GLN A 537 12.34 10.87 -32.41
N PHE A 538 12.09 12.14 -32.07
CA PHE A 538 11.29 12.51 -30.90
C PHE A 538 9.82 12.12 -31.09
N TYR A 539 9.26 12.31 -32.29
CA TYR A 539 7.89 11.85 -32.60
C TYR A 539 7.74 10.35 -32.42
N LYS A 540 8.69 9.55 -32.95
CA LYS A 540 8.67 8.08 -32.81
C LYS A 540 8.74 7.62 -31.36
N LYS A 541 9.49 8.30 -30.50
CA LYS A 541 9.55 7.98 -29.06
C LYS A 541 8.24 8.33 -28.35
N MET A 542 7.69 9.52 -28.63
CA MET A 542 6.45 9.99 -28.04
C MET A 542 5.24 9.12 -28.44
N THR A 543 5.11 8.75 -29.72
CA THR A 543 4.01 7.88 -30.17
C THR A 543 4.09 6.50 -29.52
N ARG A 544 5.28 5.90 -29.39
CA ARG A 544 5.47 4.61 -28.69
C ARG A 544 5.10 4.69 -27.21
N GLU A 545 5.47 5.78 -26.53
CA GLU A 545 5.15 5.98 -25.12
C GLU A 545 3.64 6.12 -24.91
N VAL A 546 2.95 6.85 -25.78
CA VAL A 546 1.49 6.99 -25.71
C VAL A 546 0.74 5.70 -26.09
N GLU A 547 1.27 4.90 -27.01
CA GLU A 547 0.76 3.54 -27.29
C GLU A 547 0.92 2.59 -26.10
N LEU A 548 1.97 2.73 -25.29
CA LEU A 548 2.12 1.97 -24.05
C LEU A 548 1.12 2.44 -22.99
N LEU A 549 0.95 3.75 -22.84
CA LEU A 549 -0.04 4.33 -21.93
C LEU A 549 -1.47 3.96 -22.34
N SER A 550 -1.74 3.77 -23.63
CA SER A 550 -3.04 3.33 -24.11
C SER A 550 -3.36 1.86 -23.79
N ARG A 551 -2.48 1.12 -23.13
CA ARG A 551 -2.80 -0.21 -22.57
C ARG A 551 -3.21 -0.16 -21.10
N LEU A 552 -3.00 0.96 -20.41
CA LEU A 552 -3.37 1.12 -19.01
C LEU A 552 -4.86 1.41 -18.87
N ASN A 553 -5.57 0.58 -18.12
CA ASN A 553 -6.97 0.76 -17.76
C ASN A 553 -7.13 0.52 -16.26
N HIS A 554 -7.20 1.61 -15.49
CA HIS A 554 -7.31 1.56 -14.03
C HIS A 554 -8.26 2.67 -13.57
N GLU A 555 -9.02 2.40 -12.51
CA GLU A 555 -10.06 3.30 -11.99
C GLU A 555 -9.53 4.70 -11.65
N ASN A 556 -8.27 4.79 -11.20
CA ASN A 556 -7.65 6.05 -10.77
C ASN A 556 -6.63 6.63 -11.77
N VAL A 557 -6.57 6.12 -13.00
CA VAL A 557 -5.67 6.63 -14.05
C VAL A 557 -6.50 7.05 -15.25
N VAL A 558 -6.34 8.30 -15.72
CA VAL A 558 -7.04 8.79 -16.90
C VAL A 558 -6.66 7.93 -18.11
N ARG A 559 -7.67 7.30 -18.71
CA ARG A 559 -7.51 6.36 -19.82
C ARG A 559 -7.01 7.07 -21.07
N TYR A 560 -5.85 6.66 -21.58
CA TYR A 560 -5.36 7.09 -22.90
C TYR A 560 -5.96 6.21 -23.99
N TYR A 561 -6.70 6.79 -24.92
CA TYR A 561 -7.34 6.03 -25.99
C TYR A 561 -6.46 5.93 -27.23
N ASN A 562 -6.00 7.07 -27.75
CA ASN A 562 -5.19 7.12 -28.98
C ASN A 562 -4.37 8.42 -29.06
N SER A 563 -3.41 8.46 -29.97
CA SER A 563 -2.67 9.67 -30.35
C SER A 563 -2.30 9.64 -31.82
N TRP A 564 -2.13 10.81 -32.43
CA TRP A 564 -1.64 10.97 -33.79
C TRP A 564 -0.98 12.34 -33.94
N VAL A 565 -0.27 12.54 -35.05
CA VAL A 565 0.44 13.79 -35.37
C VAL A 565 -0.15 14.38 -36.64
N GLU A 566 -0.40 15.68 -36.63
CA GLU A 566 -0.88 16.43 -37.79
C GLU A 566 0.01 17.64 -38.06
N ALA A 567 0.08 18.04 -39.32
CA ALA A 567 0.66 19.32 -39.71
C ALA A 567 -0.38 20.43 -39.50
N VAL A 568 0.02 21.54 -38.87
CA VAL A 568 -0.85 22.70 -38.65
C VAL A 568 -1.21 23.30 -40.01
N SER A 569 -2.51 23.35 -40.33
CA SER A 569 -3.01 24.03 -41.52
C SER A 569 -3.25 25.52 -41.21
N PRO A 570 -3.01 26.46 -42.16
CA PRO A 570 -3.18 27.91 -41.93
C PRO A 570 -4.61 28.39 -41.58
N GLY A 571 -5.60 27.49 -41.54
CA GLY A 571 -7.00 27.80 -41.21
C GLY A 571 -7.36 27.68 -39.72
N ASP A 572 -6.51 27.09 -38.89
CA ASP A 572 -6.79 26.83 -37.47
C ASP A 572 -6.52 28.03 -36.55
N GLU A 573 -6.05 29.16 -37.09
CA GLU A 573 -5.79 30.40 -36.34
C GLU A 573 -7.07 31.07 -35.82
N LYS A 574 -8.25 30.74 -36.38
CA LYS A 574 -9.53 31.38 -36.01
C LYS A 574 -10.11 30.97 -34.65
N TYR A 575 -9.51 30.00 -33.95
CA TYR A 575 -9.89 29.63 -32.58
C TYR A 575 -8.94 30.20 -31.51
N GLN A 576 -8.02 31.10 -31.88
CA GLN A 576 -7.21 31.87 -30.94
C GLN A 576 -7.91 33.21 -30.62
N GLY A 577 -8.86 33.17 -29.67
CA GLY A 577 -9.39 34.38 -29.05
C GLY A 577 -8.60 34.72 -27.79
N GLY A 578 -7.88 35.85 -27.80
CA GLY A 578 -7.41 36.57 -26.61
C GLY A 578 -5.90 36.52 -26.36
N GLU A 579 -5.19 37.54 -26.84
CA GLU A 579 -3.77 37.79 -26.60
C GLU A 579 -3.49 38.11 -25.12
N SER A 580 -2.54 37.38 -24.51
CA SER A 580 -1.51 37.95 -23.65
C SER A 580 -0.22 37.16 -23.86
N SER A 581 0.80 37.88 -24.29
CA SER A 581 2.06 37.40 -24.85
C SER A 581 3.03 36.92 -23.76
N CYS A 582 3.61 35.74 -23.95
CA CYS A 582 4.99 35.48 -23.51
C CYS A 582 5.68 34.60 -24.56
N ASP A 583 6.48 35.27 -25.36
CA ASP A 583 7.44 34.73 -26.32
C ASP A 583 8.57 34.00 -25.58
N TRP A 584 8.84 32.75 -25.97
CA TRP A 584 10.08 32.04 -25.66
C TRP A 584 10.84 31.88 -26.97
N SER A 585 11.72 32.83 -27.27
CA SER A 585 12.63 32.69 -28.41
C SER A 585 14.05 32.97 -27.96
N LEU A 586 14.76 31.87 -27.68
CA LEU A 586 16.21 31.81 -27.61
C LEU A 586 16.80 32.24 -28.95
N SER A 587 17.53 33.35 -28.94
CA SER A 587 18.30 33.84 -30.07
C SER A 587 19.61 33.06 -30.19
N ALA A 588 19.61 32.02 -31.02
CA ALA A 588 20.82 31.53 -31.68
C ALA A 588 20.91 32.21 -33.05
N GLY A 589 21.88 33.11 -33.21
CA GLY A 589 22.12 33.83 -34.45
C GLY A 589 22.67 32.93 -35.55
N SER A 590 22.27 33.20 -36.79
CA SER A 590 22.99 32.79 -38.00
C SER A 590 23.46 34.02 -38.76
N VAL A 591 24.75 33.96 -39.09
CA VAL A 591 25.59 34.71 -40.03
C VAL A 591 24.86 35.42 -41.18
N VAL A 592 25.29 36.65 -41.51
CA VAL A 592 25.86 37.05 -42.83
C VAL A 592 26.40 38.51 -42.81
N ALA A 593 27.68 38.62 -43.19
CA ALA A 593 28.44 39.69 -43.88
C ALA A 593 28.23 41.21 -43.61
N GLY A 594 29.35 41.92 -43.35
CA GLY A 594 29.53 43.29 -43.86
C GLY A 594 30.39 44.30 -43.07
N ARG A 595 31.72 44.29 -43.32
CA ARG A 595 32.67 45.44 -43.34
C ARG A 595 32.93 46.35 -42.09
N ARG A 596 34.19 46.22 -41.61
CA ARG A 596 35.22 47.24 -41.22
C ARG A 596 34.86 48.38 -40.24
N LYS A 597 35.58 48.48 -39.10
CA LYS A 597 36.85 49.24 -38.90
C LYS A 597 37.44 49.04 -37.47
N VAL A 598 38.78 49.03 -37.43
CA VAL A 598 39.76 48.99 -36.31
C VAL A 598 39.98 50.47 -35.85
N PRO A 599 40.40 50.87 -34.61
CA PRO A 599 41.70 50.45 -34.06
C PRO A 599 42.01 50.47 -32.52
N THR A 600 43.02 49.62 -32.15
CA THR A 600 44.22 49.81 -31.26
C THR A 600 44.09 50.35 -29.82
N ALA A 601 44.95 50.06 -28.83
CA ALA A 601 46.01 49.07 -28.54
C ALA A 601 46.66 49.44 -27.16
N ALA A 602 47.41 48.48 -26.58
CA ALA A 602 48.52 48.59 -25.59
C ALA A 602 48.19 48.60 -24.07
N LYS A 603 48.98 48.04 -23.14
CA LYS A 603 50.18 47.13 -23.07
C LYS A 603 50.34 46.72 -21.57
N VAL A 604 50.48 45.44 -21.20
CA VAL A 604 51.71 44.66 -20.83
C VAL A 604 52.39 44.98 -19.47
N ALA A 605 52.54 43.95 -18.60
CA ALA A 605 53.80 43.54 -17.91
C ALA A 605 53.66 42.17 -17.18
N LYS A 606 54.76 41.39 -17.10
CA LYS A 606 54.90 39.93 -16.76
C LYS A 606 55.98 39.68 -15.67
N LYS A 607 55.89 38.56 -14.92
CA LYS A 607 56.97 37.67 -14.33
C LYS A 607 56.29 36.50 -13.55
N THR A 608 56.28 35.20 -13.92
CA THR A 608 57.25 34.05 -13.94
C THR A 608 57.91 33.70 -12.58
N SER A 609 58.01 32.46 -12.06
CA SER A 609 57.57 31.08 -12.43
C SER A 609 57.90 30.09 -11.28
N GLU A 610 57.18 28.96 -11.13
CA GLU A 610 57.72 27.57 -11.22
C GLU A 610 56.63 26.46 -11.08
N LYS A 611 56.53 25.61 -12.14
CA LYS A 611 56.21 24.16 -12.27
C LYS A 611 54.93 23.60 -11.59
N ASN A 612 53.97 22.97 -12.29
CA ASN A 612 54.08 21.86 -13.25
C ASN A 612 52.95 21.91 -14.31
N SER A 613 53.17 21.30 -15.48
CA SER A 613 52.53 21.58 -16.77
C SER A 613 51.14 20.97 -17.04
N ASP A 614 50.16 21.84 -17.32
CA ASP A 614 48.93 21.57 -18.08
C ASP A 614 49.07 22.10 -19.52
N TRP A 615 48.51 21.37 -20.50
CA TRP A 615 48.21 21.87 -21.85
C TRP A 615 46.69 21.94 -22.04
N VAL A 616 46.24 23.04 -22.65
CA VAL A 616 44.84 23.47 -22.84
C VAL A 616 44.17 22.82 -24.06
N LEU A 617 42.85 22.66 -23.95
CA LEU A 617 41.80 22.48 -24.96
C LEU A 617 42.16 22.80 -26.43
N ASP A 618 41.76 21.89 -27.32
CA ASP A 618 40.88 22.27 -28.43
C ASP A 618 39.74 21.25 -28.58
N CYS A 619 38.60 21.75 -29.03
CA CYS A 619 37.33 21.05 -29.10
C CYS A 619 37.07 20.45 -30.48
N MET A 620 36.26 19.39 -30.46
CA MET A 620 35.56 18.71 -31.56
C MET A 620 36.36 17.70 -32.38
N GLY A 621 35.85 16.46 -32.35
CA GLY A 621 36.17 15.42 -33.32
C GLY A 621 35.98 14.04 -32.73
N ILE A 622 34.77 13.49 -32.83
CA ILE A 622 34.63 12.07 -33.16
C ILE A 622 33.52 11.99 -34.20
N ASP A 623 33.95 12.17 -35.45
CA ASP A 623 33.30 11.49 -36.55
C ASP A 623 33.69 10.01 -36.52
N THR A 624 32.71 9.24 -36.94
CA THR A 624 32.65 7.85 -37.36
C THR A 624 33.88 7.25 -38.04
N SER A 625 34.23 6.02 -37.65
CA SER A 625 34.62 4.89 -38.51
C SER A 625 34.79 3.68 -37.57
N SER A 626 34.58 2.41 -37.88
CA SER A 626 34.14 1.65 -39.06
C SER A 626 34.39 0.21 -38.60
N ASP A 627 33.41 -0.68 -38.67
CA ASP A 627 33.71 -2.05 -39.05
C ASP A 627 32.69 -2.38 -40.13
N GLU A 628 33.24 -2.42 -41.35
CA GLU A 628 32.66 -2.97 -42.55
C GLU A 628 32.45 -4.47 -42.30
N ASP A 629 31.33 -5.02 -42.76
CA ASP A 629 31.34 -6.37 -43.33
C ASP A 629 30.18 -6.43 -44.35
N ASP A 630 30.56 -6.90 -45.52
CA ASP A 630 29.90 -6.84 -46.81
C ASP A 630 28.57 -7.60 -46.90
N ASP A 631 27.72 -7.14 -47.82
CA ASP A 631 26.72 -7.96 -48.49
C ASP A 631 27.44 -9.04 -49.32
N ASP A 632 27.03 -10.31 -49.23
CA ASP A 632 26.99 -11.21 -50.38
C ASP A 632 25.89 -12.27 -50.16
N ASP A 633 24.98 -12.31 -51.13
CA ASP A 633 24.03 -13.38 -51.40
C ASP A 633 24.79 -14.68 -51.79
N ASP A 634 24.23 -15.85 -51.45
CA ASP A 634 24.00 -16.96 -52.38
C ASP A 634 23.58 -18.23 -51.62
N ASP A 635 22.32 -18.61 -51.88
CA ASP A 635 21.84 -19.91 -52.33
C ASP A 635 22.37 -21.25 -51.75
N ASP A 636 21.36 -22.13 -51.62
CA ASP A 636 21.41 -23.57 -51.92
C ASP A 636 21.92 -24.59 -50.86
N ASP A 637 20.91 -25.23 -50.26
CA ASP A 637 20.56 -26.64 -50.54
C ASP A 637 21.03 -27.76 -49.59
N GLU A 638 20.07 -28.69 -49.43
CA GLU A 638 20.10 -30.08 -48.97
C GLU A 638 20.70 -30.52 -47.61
N GLY A 639 19.99 -31.47 -47.00
CA GLY A 639 20.62 -32.77 -46.79
C GLY A 639 20.93 -33.19 -45.36
N ASP A 640 19.91 -33.74 -44.71
CA ASP A 640 19.88 -35.13 -44.22
C ASP A 640 20.94 -35.70 -43.24
N GLU A 641 20.38 -36.50 -42.33
CA GLU A 641 20.92 -37.68 -41.65
C GLU A 641 22.24 -37.65 -40.84
N GLY A 642 22.12 -38.19 -39.62
CA GLY A 642 22.99 -39.32 -39.25
C GLY A 642 23.94 -39.13 -38.07
N GLY A 643 23.50 -39.59 -36.90
CA GLY A 643 24.17 -40.72 -36.25
C GLY A 643 25.45 -40.51 -35.42
N LYS A 644 25.32 -40.97 -34.16
CA LYS A 644 26.28 -41.80 -33.40
C LYS A 644 27.49 -41.17 -32.69
N SER A 645 27.41 -41.26 -31.35
CA SER A 645 28.34 -41.96 -30.41
C SER A 645 29.85 -41.77 -30.64
N GLU A 646 30.67 -41.33 -29.67
CA GLU A 646 31.17 -42.14 -28.55
C GLU A 646 32.13 -41.30 -27.68
N LYS A 647 32.12 -41.61 -26.38
CA LYS A 647 33.20 -41.57 -25.37
C LYS A 647 34.43 -40.67 -25.60
N SER A 648 34.70 -39.83 -24.59
CA SER A 648 35.75 -40.09 -23.59
C SER A 648 35.43 -39.39 -22.28
#